data_AF-A0A8J6ZPX1-F1
#
_entry.id   AF-A0A8J6ZPX1-F1
#
_cell.length_a   1.000
_cell.length_b   1.000
_cell.length_c   1.000
_cell.angle_alpha   90.00
_cell.angle_beta   90.00
_cell.angle_gamma   90.00
#
_symmetry.space_group_name_H-M   'P 1'
#
loop_
_entity.id
_entity.type
_entity.pdbx_description
1 polymer ?
#
loop_
_entity_poly.entity_id
_entity_poly.type
_entity_poly.pdbx_seq_one_letter_code
_entity_poly.pdbx_strand_id
1 'polypeptide(L)'
;MEKINVVLLLLNRDLFESTLKSLNLDKINLVAVIMDINRANTEDTDEAEDEVPTFFRLGDQVVALDSFAMLQKSTRSILKNAKSYMWLVNGYLKGSDDLLKLKRYLMANGVPEKNIARLDVNPQFSTTWLANLRYIEKFGADFFVTGDEYTQLGLNMDLIPCIDRNKGTLLNGVNLADFHQDLTRGYQTAKYVFKHVKPGTIKFVIIGLAPYSFYYDSTKDFLHTAKGLQYALALNDPTDYDTLMMTLFRYNVGDFFNRVTYKQADVNYNGIRTKIGGSLSAKAIIDWVNIDKTFDAESLDDNVRILKKYIELCIDNGARPLGVLFPFPGITRKTYNPDIIKVFRKTIRQFETRYDFSCVDMFELKIGYDCYFDFTHLNAKGQIFATNMTSLRMFSRGIIPVDGFLNKDYETLKRLALVAPADEYNKLMSRIFTISAKRIAAKKKIKVGFVMLEAAHWCGKDLYDFFAQNKRFETTVFISMDFHKDINDLVKKNFRDDVEQLKSHGLNVVALEDLDSTVPTQDVLIFLTPYLQYFAKPFQIQNMSPKTLLAYIPYAYDSSAHVKSFYSQMLILVAWRIFFSSTITFDLYKEKALIGAPGGVYSGYPRMDVFFKEDVQFAFDWKMAQPDAKKIIWAPHHSIGTATSIVYATFQWNFEFMYEFAKNHPETSWVVKPHPWLLYSAVTEGVFESAEAFEAYLQAWNDLPNAKVVIGGYYQDIFATSDAMIHDCGSFIAEYQYVDKPMIYLTRDTQKHNKLGTEILNVSYCVDGQNLEELAATIQQVIIDGDDYNAEARKELFDMYLNYPQANGMLASEFIFKTIVDTIDNPPE
;
A
#
# COMPACT_ATOMS: atom_id res chain seq x y z
N MET A 1 -46.18 48.51 0.00
CA MET A 1 -45.37 47.53 0.74
C MET A 1 -44.40 48.30 1.60
N GLU A 2 -44.36 48.04 2.91
CA GLU A 2 -43.31 48.58 3.77
C GLU A 2 -41.94 48.14 3.21
N LYS A 3 -41.00 49.08 3.09
CA LYS A 3 -39.63 48.78 2.66
C LYS A 3 -38.97 47.90 3.72
N ILE A 4 -38.29 46.84 3.30
CA ILE A 4 -37.59 45.93 4.22
C ILE A 4 -36.28 46.59 4.66
N ASN A 5 -36.06 46.71 5.96
CA ASN A 5 -34.78 47.14 6.51
C ASN A 5 -33.73 46.05 6.30
N VAL A 6 -32.64 46.36 5.59
CA VAL A 6 -31.58 45.39 5.24
C VAL A 6 -30.25 45.84 5.82
N VAL A 7 -29.52 44.91 6.44
CA VAL A 7 -28.11 45.05 6.82
C VAL A 7 -27.30 44.15 5.90
N LEU A 8 -26.30 44.71 5.20
CA LEU A 8 -25.42 43.95 4.31
C LEU A 8 -24.08 43.68 5.01
N LEU A 9 -23.66 42.42 5.07
CA LEU A 9 -22.37 42.01 5.63
C LEU A 9 -21.55 41.38 4.51
N LEU A 10 -20.46 42.05 4.12
CA LEU A 10 -19.77 41.80 2.85
C LEU A 10 -18.26 41.66 3.08
N LEU A 11 -17.74 40.50 2.67
CA LEU A 11 -16.38 40.04 3.01
C LEU A 11 -15.29 40.52 2.01
N ASN A 12 -15.66 41.15 0.89
CA ASN A 12 -14.73 41.85 -0.01
C ASN A 12 -15.43 42.88 -0.92
N ARG A 13 -14.62 43.71 -1.61
CA ARG A 13 -15.06 44.82 -2.48
C ARG A 13 -15.87 44.41 -3.71
N ASP A 14 -15.45 43.36 -4.44
CA ASP A 14 -16.13 42.95 -5.68
C ASP A 14 -17.53 42.40 -5.41
N LEU A 15 -17.67 41.62 -4.32
CA LEU A 15 -18.96 41.12 -3.86
C LEU A 15 -19.88 42.25 -3.43
N PHE A 16 -19.32 43.29 -2.81
CA PHE A 16 -20.06 44.48 -2.41
C PHE A 16 -20.65 45.23 -3.60
N GLU A 17 -19.84 45.51 -4.62
CA GLU A 17 -20.31 46.21 -5.82
C GLU A 17 -21.32 45.39 -6.64
N SER A 18 -21.10 44.08 -6.77
CA SER A 18 -22.03 43.18 -7.46
C SER A 18 -23.38 43.09 -6.73
N THR A 19 -23.35 42.95 -5.41
CA THR A 19 -24.58 42.80 -4.60
C THR A 19 -25.40 44.07 -4.67
N LEU A 20 -24.78 45.25 -4.52
CA LEU A 20 -25.48 46.53 -4.63
C LEU A 20 -26.15 46.76 -5.98
N LYS A 21 -25.50 46.37 -7.08
CA LYS A 21 -26.08 46.46 -8.43
C LYS A 21 -27.30 45.55 -8.63
N SER A 22 -27.39 44.47 -7.84
CA SER A 22 -28.49 43.50 -7.92
C SER A 22 -29.70 43.82 -7.04
N LEU A 23 -29.58 44.78 -6.11
CA LEU A 23 -30.64 45.11 -5.17
C LEU A 23 -31.66 46.08 -5.80
N ASN A 24 -32.94 45.75 -5.64
CA ASN A 24 -34.04 46.65 -6.01
C ASN A 24 -34.31 47.64 -4.86
N LEU A 25 -33.65 48.81 -4.93
CA LEU A 25 -33.65 49.85 -3.89
C LEU A 25 -35.02 50.49 -3.62
N ASP A 26 -36.00 50.30 -4.52
CA ASP A 26 -37.36 50.79 -4.30
C ASP A 26 -38.14 49.96 -3.28
N LYS A 27 -37.69 48.73 -3.00
CA LYS A 27 -38.34 47.79 -2.07
C LYS A 27 -37.61 47.61 -0.73
N ILE A 28 -36.42 48.19 -0.59
CA ILE A 28 -35.58 48.02 0.61
C ILE A 28 -35.16 49.36 1.19
N ASN A 29 -34.92 49.36 2.49
CA ASN A 29 -34.27 50.44 3.22
C ASN A 29 -32.94 49.91 3.73
N LEU A 30 -31.82 50.36 3.16
CA LEU A 30 -30.49 49.88 3.56
C LEU A 30 -30.07 50.59 4.85
N VAL A 31 -30.05 49.84 5.96
CA VAL A 31 -29.88 50.41 7.32
C VAL A 31 -28.42 50.38 7.77
N ALA A 32 -27.67 49.35 7.39
CA ALA A 32 -26.24 49.25 7.67
C ALA A 32 -25.48 48.43 6.62
N VAL A 33 -24.19 48.73 6.49
CA VAL A 33 -23.21 47.96 5.71
C VAL A 33 -22.03 47.66 6.61
N ILE A 34 -21.63 46.39 6.65
CA ILE A 34 -20.53 45.86 7.47
C ILE A 34 -19.52 45.23 6.51
N MET A 35 -18.29 45.71 6.54
CA MET A 35 -17.24 45.34 5.57
C MET A 35 -15.96 44.93 6.31
N ASP A 36 -15.35 43.82 5.90
CA ASP A 36 -14.04 43.36 6.39
C ASP A 36 -12.93 44.12 5.64
N ILE A 37 -12.15 44.93 6.38
CA ILE A 37 -11.13 45.83 5.82
C ILE A 37 -9.90 45.07 5.31
N ASN A 38 -9.51 43.95 5.93
CA ASN A 38 -8.26 43.25 5.58
C ASN A 38 -8.34 42.53 4.22
N ARG A 39 -9.54 42.28 3.70
CA ARG A 39 -9.76 41.77 2.33
C ARG A 39 -10.10 42.86 1.30
N ALA A 40 -10.13 44.12 1.72
CA ALA A 40 -10.24 45.27 0.81
C ALA A 40 -8.86 45.77 0.36
N ASN A 41 -7.80 45.55 1.16
CA ASN A 41 -6.41 45.79 0.80
C ASN A 41 -5.76 44.51 0.30
N THR A 42 -5.57 44.40 -1.01
CA THR A 42 -4.84 43.29 -1.64
C THR A 42 -3.34 43.58 -1.73
N GLU A 43 -2.73 44.21 -0.72
CA GLU A 43 -1.28 44.37 -0.66
C GLU A 43 -0.80 44.15 0.78
N ASP A 44 -0.01 43.09 0.93
CA ASP A 44 0.81 42.64 2.07
C ASP A 44 0.84 43.52 3.32
N THR A 45 0.22 43.03 4.41
CA THR A 45 0.72 43.27 5.78
C THR A 45 0.37 42.07 6.67
N ASP A 46 1.29 41.10 6.72
CA ASP A 46 1.42 40.16 7.83
C ASP A 46 2.07 40.92 9.00
N GLU A 47 1.27 41.58 9.85
CA GLU A 47 1.64 42.00 11.22
C GLU A 47 0.52 42.87 11.82
N ALA A 48 -0.43 42.22 12.50
CA ALA A 48 -1.30 42.89 13.48
C ALA A 48 -1.82 41.83 14.46
N GLU A 49 -1.07 41.61 15.54
CA GLU A 49 -1.49 40.84 16.72
C GLU A 49 -2.55 41.62 17.52
N ASP A 50 -3.55 40.85 17.99
CA ASP A 50 -4.36 41.01 19.21
C ASP A 50 -4.79 42.41 19.68
N GLU A 51 -6.09 42.72 19.51
CA GLU A 51 -7.11 42.80 20.58
C GLU A 51 -8.31 43.70 20.19
N VAL A 52 -9.52 43.16 20.41
CA VAL A 52 -10.87 43.77 20.38
C VAL A 52 -11.44 44.23 19.01
N PRO A 53 -12.57 43.65 18.54
CA PRO A 53 -13.32 44.20 17.40
C PRO A 53 -13.90 45.57 17.77
N THR A 54 -13.29 46.63 17.27
CA THR A 54 -13.77 48.00 17.51
C THR A 54 -14.81 48.34 16.45
N PHE A 55 -16.09 48.27 16.82
CA PHE A 55 -17.20 48.69 15.97
C PHE A 55 -17.26 50.23 15.93
N PHE A 56 -16.92 50.87 14.81
CA PHE A 56 -17.04 52.32 14.66
C PHE A 56 -18.42 52.74 14.15
N ARG A 57 -19.11 53.61 14.90
CA ARG A 57 -20.29 54.34 14.40
C ARG A 57 -19.80 55.58 13.67
N LEU A 58 -20.05 55.69 12.36
CA LEU A 58 -19.88 56.94 11.59
C LEU A 58 -20.96 57.94 12.01
N GLY A 59 -20.86 58.44 13.23
CA GLY A 59 -21.77 59.38 13.87
C GLY A 59 -21.09 60.72 14.14
N ASP A 60 -19.95 60.74 14.83
CA ASP A 60 -19.40 62.02 15.35
C ASP A 60 -17.85 62.10 15.40
N GLN A 61 -17.11 61.15 14.83
CA GLN A 61 -15.65 61.27 14.68
C GLN A 61 -15.23 61.04 13.23
N VAL A 62 -14.54 62.03 12.68
CA VAL A 62 -13.87 61.99 11.38
C VAL A 62 -12.69 61.03 11.49
N VAL A 63 -12.92 59.74 11.22
CA VAL A 63 -11.85 58.81 10.85
C VAL A 63 -11.58 59.02 9.35
N ALA A 64 -10.32 59.23 9.00
CA ALA A 64 -9.85 59.83 7.76
C ALA A 64 -10.54 59.30 6.48
N LEU A 65 -10.96 60.25 5.65
CA LEU A 65 -11.67 60.10 4.37
C LEU A 65 -10.84 59.46 3.23
N ASP A 66 -9.60 59.05 3.47
CA ASP A 66 -8.69 58.60 2.39
C ASP A 66 -8.97 57.18 1.88
N SER A 67 -9.50 56.26 2.70
CA SER A 67 -9.80 54.88 2.28
C SER A 67 -11.03 54.76 1.37
N PHE A 68 -11.83 55.83 1.23
CA PHE A 68 -13.08 55.84 0.42
C PHE A 68 -12.90 56.39 -1.00
N ALA A 69 -11.70 56.84 -1.37
CA ALA A 69 -11.40 57.40 -2.69
C ALA A 69 -11.64 56.40 -3.84
N MET A 70 -11.64 55.08 -3.56
CA MET A 70 -11.69 54.02 -4.57
C MET A 70 -13.08 53.55 -5.02
N LEU A 71 -14.18 53.89 -4.35
CA LEU A 71 -15.53 53.44 -4.74
C LEU A 71 -16.11 54.20 -5.94
N GLN A 72 -16.84 53.51 -6.83
CA GLN A 72 -17.55 54.12 -7.96
C GLN A 72 -18.58 55.18 -7.50
N LYS A 73 -18.77 56.22 -8.33
CA LYS A 73 -19.64 57.38 -8.03
C LYS A 73 -21.11 56.98 -7.78
N SER A 74 -21.60 55.94 -8.45
CA SER A 74 -22.93 55.36 -8.26
C SER A 74 -23.08 54.71 -6.88
N THR A 75 -22.07 53.97 -6.44
CA THR A 75 -22.00 53.30 -5.14
C THR A 75 -22.04 54.32 -3.99
N ARG A 76 -21.32 55.45 -4.13
CA ARG A 76 -21.37 56.56 -3.15
C ARG A 76 -22.77 57.17 -3.01
N SER A 77 -23.52 57.26 -4.10
CA SER A 77 -24.89 57.80 -4.07
C SER A 77 -25.85 56.90 -3.30
N ILE A 78 -25.71 55.58 -3.42
CA ILE A 78 -26.55 54.61 -2.70
C ILE A 78 -26.26 54.67 -1.19
N LEU A 79 -24.97 54.74 -0.83
CA LEU A 79 -24.52 54.84 0.57
C LEU A 79 -24.95 56.14 1.26
N LYS A 80 -25.13 57.23 0.50
CA LYS A 80 -25.56 58.53 1.04
C LYS A 80 -26.97 58.50 1.65
N ASN A 81 -27.78 57.49 1.31
CA ASN A 81 -29.11 57.27 1.86
C ASN A 81 -29.12 56.32 3.08
N ALA A 82 -28.02 55.59 3.36
CA ALA A 82 -27.86 54.72 4.54
C ALA A 82 -27.47 55.51 5.80
N LYS A 83 -28.20 56.61 6.06
CA LYS A 83 -27.86 57.77 6.90
C LYS A 83 -27.61 57.54 8.41
N SER A 84 -27.34 56.33 8.89
CA SER A 84 -27.23 56.15 10.34
C SER A 84 -26.15 55.18 10.84
N TYR A 85 -25.71 54.20 10.06
CA TYR A 85 -24.92 53.10 10.62
C TYR A 85 -24.05 52.40 9.55
N MET A 86 -22.96 53.03 9.13
CA MET A 86 -21.92 52.34 8.37
C MET A 86 -20.82 51.92 9.36
N TRP A 87 -20.57 50.62 9.48
CA TRP A 87 -19.65 50.06 10.48
C TRP A 87 -18.47 49.40 9.77
N LEU A 88 -17.28 49.93 10.04
CA LEU A 88 -16.02 49.31 9.63
C LEU A 88 -15.60 48.37 10.74
N VAL A 89 -15.40 47.09 10.40
CA VAL A 89 -14.87 46.10 11.34
C VAL A 89 -13.43 45.83 10.91
N ASN A 90 -12.50 46.15 11.80
CA ASN A 90 -11.10 45.84 11.60
C ASN A 90 -10.84 44.44 12.16
N GLY A 91 -10.25 43.56 11.35
CA GLY A 91 -9.87 42.21 11.77
C GLY A 91 -10.81 41.09 11.33
N TYR A 92 -10.19 39.92 11.14
CA TYR A 92 -10.83 38.65 10.82
C TYR A 92 -12.04 38.41 11.74
N LEU A 93 -13.25 38.30 11.18
CA LEU A 93 -14.33 37.58 11.85
C LEU A 93 -13.88 36.10 11.93
N LYS A 94 -13.26 35.70 13.06
CA LYS A 94 -12.62 34.38 13.23
C LYS A 94 -13.63 33.26 13.55
N GLY A 95 -14.95 33.52 13.50
CA GLY A 95 -15.95 32.48 13.70
C GLY A 95 -17.35 32.99 14.02
N SER A 96 -18.24 32.04 14.34
CA SER A 96 -19.64 32.27 14.72
C SER A 96 -19.81 33.18 15.94
N ASP A 97 -18.83 33.22 16.84
CA ASP A 97 -18.84 34.06 18.04
C ASP A 97 -18.85 35.56 17.74
N ASP A 98 -18.09 36.00 16.74
CA ASP A 98 -18.01 37.44 16.42
C ASP A 98 -19.26 37.92 15.69
N LEU A 99 -19.89 37.04 14.90
CA LEU A 99 -21.20 37.28 14.30
C LEU A 99 -22.33 37.33 15.34
N LEU A 100 -22.25 36.51 16.39
CA LEU A 100 -23.22 36.53 17.50
C LEU A 100 -23.05 37.76 18.39
N LYS A 101 -21.81 38.16 18.69
CA LYS A 101 -21.50 39.43 19.38
C LYS A 101 -22.04 40.61 18.58
N LEU A 102 -21.84 40.59 17.26
CA LEU A 102 -22.37 41.61 16.36
C LEU A 102 -23.92 41.61 16.33
N LYS A 103 -24.57 40.45 16.26
CA LYS A 103 -26.04 40.35 16.35
C LYS A 103 -26.56 40.96 17.65
N ARG A 104 -25.98 40.55 18.79
CA ARG A 104 -26.35 41.08 20.13
C ARG A 104 -26.12 42.58 20.21
N TYR A 105 -25.01 43.06 19.66
CA TYR A 105 -24.69 44.48 19.60
C TYR A 105 -25.69 45.27 18.74
N LEU A 106 -26.08 44.77 17.56
CA LEU A 106 -27.08 45.40 16.69
C LEU A 106 -28.46 45.46 17.36
N MET A 107 -28.86 44.39 18.06
CA MET A 107 -30.10 44.36 18.84
C MET A 107 -30.06 45.35 20.01
N ALA A 108 -28.95 45.41 20.74
CA ALA A 108 -28.74 46.37 21.83
C ALA A 108 -28.77 47.83 21.35
N ASN A 109 -28.46 48.08 20.08
CA ASN A 109 -28.49 49.41 19.46
C ASN A 109 -29.76 49.67 18.61
N GLY A 110 -30.85 48.95 18.88
CA GLY A 110 -32.19 49.29 18.38
C GLY A 110 -32.53 48.74 16.99
N VAL A 111 -31.75 47.81 16.45
CA VAL A 111 -32.12 47.08 15.23
C VAL A 111 -33.07 45.93 15.61
N PRO A 112 -34.34 45.93 15.15
CA PRO A 112 -35.27 44.85 15.47
C PRO A 112 -34.75 43.52 14.94
N GLU A 113 -34.77 42.46 15.74
CA GLU A 113 -34.20 41.15 15.39
C GLU A 113 -34.72 40.61 14.06
N LYS A 114 -36.03 40.79 13.78
CA LYS A 114 -36.68 40.41 12.52
C LYS A 114 -36.09 41.09 11.26
N ASN A 115 -35.42 42.22 11.43
CA ASN A 115 -34.79 43.01 10.37
C ASN A 115 -33.28 42.73 10.25
N ILE A 116 -32.70 41.97 11.19
CA ILE A 116 -31.36 41.40 11.04
C ILE A 116 -31.58 40.15 10.19
N ALA A 117 -31.36 40.27 8.86
CA ALA A 117 -31.32 39.11 7.99
C ALA A 117 -30.38 38.10 8.65
N ARG A 118 -30.90 36.91 8.99
CA ARG A 118 -30.17 35.89 9.75
C ARG A 118 -28.85 35.66 9.04
N LEU A 119 -27.81 36.28 9.56
CA LEU A 119 -26.48 36.29 8.97
C LEU A 119 -25.79 35.03 9.46
N ASP A 120 -26.42 33.90 9.17
CA ASP A 120 -25.75 32.63 9.05
C ASP A 120 -24.99 32.69 7.72
N VAL A 121 -24.00 33.60 7.60
CA VAL A 121 -22.82 33.25 6.84
C VAL A 121 -22.24 32.12 7.67
N ASN A 122 -22.74 30.91 7.42
CA ASN A 122 -22.31 29.75 8.17
C ASN A 122 -20.79 29.68 7.89
N PRO A 123 -19.93 30.03 8.87
CA PRO A 123 -18.48 30.08 8.65
C PRO A 123 -17.95 28.69 8.27
N GLN A 124 -18.80 27.68 8.44
CA GLN A 124 -18.56 26.27 8.23
C GLN A 124 -18.53 25.82 6.77
N PHE A 125 -18.80 26.67 5.76
CA PHE A 125 -18.57 26.26 4.37
C PHE A 125 -17.13 26.51 4.00
N SER A 126 -16.33 25.43 3.95
CA SER A 126 -15.01 25.55 3.34
C SER A 126 -15.17 26.06 1.91
N THR A 127 -14.29 26.98 1.49
CA THR A 127 -14.21 27.47 0.10
C THR A 127 -14.12 26.30 -0.88
N THR A 128 -13.55 25.18 -0.42
CA THR A 128 -13.41 23.95 -1.19
C THR A 128 -14.70 23.14 -1.34
N TRP A 129 -15.55 23.05 -0.31
CA TRP A 129 -16.88 22.42 -0.44
C TRP A 129 -17.70 23.13 -1.52
N LEU A 130 -17.70 24.47 -1.50
CA LEU A 130 -18.37 25.30 -2.51
C LEU A 130 -17.80 25.11 -3.91
N ALA A 131 -16.47 25.01 -4.04
CA ALA A 131 -15.81 24.75 -5.30
C ALA A 131 -16.22 23.38 -5.89
N ASN A 132 -16.37 22.37 -5.04
CA ASN A 132 -16.77 21.03 -5.46
C ASN A 132 -18.24 20.93 -5.88
N LEU A 133 -19.14 21.63 -5.20
CA LEU A 133 -20.52 21.75 -5.67
C LEU A 133 -20.59 22.34 -7.08
N ARG A 134 -19.82 23.40 -7.35
CA ARG A 134 -19.76 23.99 -8.70
C ARG A 134 -19.13 23.08 -9.72
N TYR A 135 -18.14 22.29 -9.30
CA TYR A 135 -17.57 21.29 -10.16
C TYR A 135 -18.63 20.28 -10.60
N ILE A 136 -19.48 19.80 -9.68
CA ILE A 136 -20.60 18.93 -10.00
C ILE A 136 -21.60 19.61 -10.93
N GLU A 137 -21.96 20.87 -10.69
CA GLU A 137 -22.88 21.60 -11.57
C GLU A 137 -22.32 21.72 -13.00
N LYS A 138 -21.02 21.98 -13.13
CA LYS A 138 -20.38 22.25 -14.41
C LYS A 138 -20.01 20.97 -15.18
N PHE A 139 -19.54 19.95 -14.49
CA PHE A 139 -18.93 18.76 -15.10
C PHE A 139 -19.69 17.47 -14.78
N GLY A 140 -20.65 17.51 -13.87
CA GLY A 140 -21.31 16.32 -13.32
C GLY A 140 -20.39 15.49 -12.42
N ALA A 141 -20.92 14.37 -11.95
CA ALA A 141 -20.19 13.34 -11.22
C ALA A 141 -20.86 11.98 -11.45
N ASP A 142 -20.10 10.90 -11.32
CA ASP A 142 -20.59 9.52 -11.23
C ASP A 142 -20.91 9.12 -9.79
N PHE A 143 -20.25 9.75 -8.81
CA PHE A 143 -20.54 9.55 -7.39
C PHE A 143 -20.10 10.76 -6.57
N PHE A 144 -20.60 10.87 -5.35
CA PHE A 144 -20.11 11.88 -4.40
C PHE A 144 -20.04 11.33 -2.98
N VAL A 145 -19.22 11.98 -2.16
CA VAL A 145 -19.05 11.70 -0.74
C VAL A 145 -19.65 12.85 0.05
N THR A 146 -20.37 12.56 1.14
CA THR A 146 -20.86 13.55 2.11
C THR A 146 -20.63 13.02 3.51
N GLY A 147 -20.93 13.83 4.53
CA GLY A 147 -20.84 13.42 5.92
C GLY A 147 -19.89 14.32 6.68
N ASP A 148 -19.29 13.75 7.71
CA ASP A 148 -18.57 14.48 8.75
C ASP A 148 -17.08 14.72 8.47
N GLU A 149 -16.41 15.36 9.42
CA GLU A 149 -14.97 15.63 9.40
C GLU A 149 -14.11 14.34 9.31
N TYR A 150 -14.59 13.22 9.88
CA TYR A 150 -13.92 11.92 9.76
C TYR A 150 -13.90 11.47 8.31
N THR A 151 -14.97 11.75 7.59
CA THR A 151 -15.12 11.40 6.17
C THR A 151 -14.34 12.33 5.26
N GLN A 152 -14.32 13.62 5.61
CA GLN A 152 -13.53 14.63 4.93
C GLN A 152 -12.03 14.28 4.94
N LEU A 153 -11.51 13.83 6.08
CA LEU A 153 -10.09 13.50 6.27
C LEU A 153 -9.77 12.01 6.06
N GLY A 154 -10.77 11.13 6.16
CA GLY A 154 -10.59 9.68 6.16
C GLY A 154 -10.55 9.03 4.79
N LEU A 155 -10.98 9.72 3.72
CA LEU A 155 -10.93 9.21 2.35
C LEU A 155 -9.97 9.97 1.45
N ASN A 156 -9.12 9.22 0.76
CA ASN A 156 -8.29 9.71 -0.32
C ASN A 156 -8.96 9.35 -1.64
N MET A 157 -9.60 10.33 -2.29
CA MET A 157 -10.33 10.10 -3.53
C MET A 157 -9.47 9.48 -4.65
N ASP A 158 -8.16 9.75 -4.68
CA ASP A 158 -7.26 9.21 -5.71
C ASP A 158 -6.93 7.72 -5.51
N LEU A 159 -7.22 7.15 -4.34
CA LEU A 159 -7.01 5.73 -4.07
C LEU A 159 -8.24 4.87 -4.37
N ILE A 160 -9.40 5.48 -4.65
CA ILE A 160 -10.59 4.74 -5.06
C ILE A 160 -10.30 4.08 -6.43
N PRO A 161 -10.45 2.74 -6.59
CA PRO A 161 -10.06 1.96 -7.77
C PRO A 161 -10.51 2.52 -9.12
N CYS A 162 -11.73 3.06 -9.19
CA CYS A 162 -12.32 3.58 -10.42
C CYS A 162 -11.88 5.00 -10.82
N ILE A 163 -11.05 5.67 -9.99
CA ILE A 163 -10.51 7.00 -10.26
C ILE A 163 -9.06 6.87 -10.77
N ASP A 164 -8.83 7.34 -12.00
CA ASP A 164 -7.50 7.62 -12.57
C ASP A 164 -7.56 8.96 -13.33
N ARG A 165 -6.98 10.00 -12.73
CA ARG A 165 -7.00 11.37 -13.29
C ARG A 165 -6.09 11.55 -14.51
N ASN A 166 -5.20 10.60 -14.79
CA ASN A 166 -4.18 10.70 -15.84
C ASN A 166 -4.49 9.86 -17.09
N LYS A 167 -5.40 8.87 -17.02
CA LYS A 167 -5.66 7.92 -18.13
C LYS A 167 -7.15 7.57 -18.37
N GLY A 168 -8.03 8.55 -18.22
CA GLY A 168 -9.47 8.35 -18.38
C GLY A 168 -10.06 7.64 -17.15
N THR A 169 -10.85 8.36 -16.36
CA THR A 169 -11.50 7.81 -15.18
C THR A 169 -12.59 6.81 -15.58
N LEU A 170 -12.63 5.64 -14.94
CA LEU A 170 -13.80 4.77 -15.05
C LEU A 170 -15.03 5.42 -14.39
N LEU A 171 -14.79 6.20 -13.31
CA LEU A 171 -15.79 6.99 -12.59
C LEU A 171 -15.20 8.33 -12.12
N ASN A 172 -15.94 9.43 -12.26
CA ASN A 172 -15.64 10.76 -11.73
C ASN A 172 -16.33 10.94 -10.35
N GLY A 173 -15.55 11.08 -9.28
CA GLY A 173 -16.07 11.24 -7.92
C GLY A 173 -15.82 12.63 -7.35
N VAL A 174 -16.63 13.10 -6.40
CA VAL A 174 -16.44 14.40 -5.72
C VAL A 174 -16.60 14.26 -4.21
N ASN A 175 -15.67 14.81 -3.42
CA ASN A 175 -15.79 14.85 -1.97
C ASN A 175 -16.48 16.14 -1.49
N LEU A 176 -17.71 16.00 -0.99
CA LEU A 176 -18.54 17.05 -0.38
C LEU A 176 -18.74 16.84 1.13
N ALA A 177 -17.92 16.00 1.77
CA ALA A 177 -17.85 15.96 3.23
C ALA A 177 -17.24 17.28 3.74
N ASP A 178 -17.69 17.70 4.90
CA ASP A 178 -17.35 19.01 5.46
C ASP A 178 -17.22 18.91 6.99
N PHE A 179 -16.69 19.96 7.62
CA PHE A 179 -16.34 19.95 9.04
C PHE A 179 -17.58 20.13 9.94
N HIS A 180 -18.49 19.16 9.91
CA HIS A 180 -19.70 19.09 10.75
C HIS A 180 -20.00 17.67 11.20
N GLN A 181 -20.87 17.51 12.19
CA GLN A 181 -21.23 16.19 12.76
C GLN A 181 -22.68 15.77 12.45
N ASP A 182 -23.41 16.59 11.70
CA ASP A 182 -24.86 16.49 11.48
C ASP A 182 -25.24 15.72 10.20
N LEU A 183 -26.09 14.69 10.34
CA LEU A 183 -26.68 13.94 9.22
C LEU A 183 -27.57 14.82 8.33
N THR A 184 -28.24 15.81 8.93
CA THR A 184 -29.15 16.74 8.24
C THR A 184 -28.42 17.47 7.14
N ARG A 185 -27.21 17.97 7.41
CA ARG A 185 -26.43 18.71 6.43
C ARG A 185 -25.95 17.84 5.28
N GLY A 186 -25.55 16.59 5.56
CA GLY A 186 -25.27 15.60 4.52
C GLY A 186 -26.47 15.36 3.61
N TYR A 187 -27.65 15.16 4.20
CA TYR A 187 -28.90 14.97 3.48
C TYR A 187 -29.28 16.18 2.60
N GLN A 188 -29.19 17.41 3.11
CA GLN A 188 -29.48 18.62 2.32
C GLN A 188 -28.48 18.81 1.19
N THR A 189 -27.20 18.47 1.41
CA THR A 189 -26.17 18.48 0.38
C THR A 189 -26.53 17.53 -0.76
N ALA A 190 -26.96 16.31 -0.44
CA ALA A 190 -27.40 15.36 -1.45
C ALA A 190 -28.66 15.81 -2.19
N LYS A 191 -29.66 16.37 -1.48
CA LYS A 191 -30.85 16.95 -2.13
C LYS A 191 -30.46 18.01 -3.15
N TYR A 192 -29.50 18.86 -2.79
CA TYR A 192 -28.97 19.87 -3.71
C TYR A 192 -28.32 19.20 -4.92
N VAL A 193 -27.40 18.25 -4.72
CA VAL A 193 -26.71 17.55 -5.82
C VAL A 193 -27.71 16.90 -6.77
N PHE A 194 -28.65 16.09 -6.26
CA PHE A 194 -29.63 15.38 -7.08
C PHE A 194 -30.55 16.33 -7.87
N LYS A 195 -30.82 17.53 -7.36
CA LYS A 195 -31.59 18.56 -8.09
C LYS A 195 -30.82 19.18 -9.25
N HIS A 196 -29.49 19.20 -9.19
CA HIS A 196 -28.62 19.90 -10.15
C HIS A 196 -27.84 18.97 -11.09
N VAL A 197 -27.88 17.66 -10.87
CA VAL A 197 -27.35 16.65 -11.79
C VAL A 197 -28.48 15.96 -12.56
N LYS A 198 -28.16 15.39 -13.72
CA LYS A 198 -29.16 14.62 -14.48
C LYS A 198 -29.54 13.35 -13.70
N PRO A 199 -30.84 12.99 -13.61
CA PRO A 199 -31.24 11.75 -12.96
C PRO A 199 -30.51 10.53 -13.53
N GLY A 200 -30.08 9.61 -12.66
CA GLY A 200 -29.35 8.40 -13.04
C GLY A 200 -27.86 8.57 -13.35
N THR A 201 -27.28 9.77 -13.27
CA THR A 201 -25.81 9.93 -13.43
C THR A 201 -25.03 9.50 -12.20
N ILE A 202 -25.57 9.75 -11.01
CA ILE A 202 -24.97 9.33 -9.75
C ILE A 202 -25.23 7.84 -9.55
N LYS A 203 -24.16 7.03 -9.57
CA LYS A 203 -24.19 5.58 -9.40
C LYS A 203 -24.23 5.18 -7.93
N PHE A 204 -23.52 5.91 -7.07
CA PHE A 204 -23.51 5.67 -5.63
C PHE A 204 -23.19 6.94 -4.84
N VAL A 205 -23.51 6.92 -3.54
CA VAL A 205 -23.23 8.01 -2.60
C VAL A 205 -22.54 7.42 -1.37
N ILE A 206 -21.39 7.98 -0.99
CA ILE A 206 -20.74 7.63 0.28
C ILE A 206 -21.24 8.60 1.35
N ILE A 207 -21.86 8.06 2.39
CA ILE A 207 -22.40 8.78 3.53
C ILE A 207 -21.48 8.51 4.72
N GLY A 208 -20.73 9.53 5.10
CA GLY A 208 -19.93 9.55 6.31
C GLY A 208 -20.78 9.44 7.56
N LEU A 209 -20.44 8.50 8.43
CA LEU A 209 -21.12 8.24 9.68
C LEU A 209 -20.12 8.17 10.84
N ALA A 210 -20.57 8.62 12.00
CA ALA A 210 -19.91 8.48 13.28
C ALA A 210 -20.81 7.68 14.24
N PRO A 211 -20.25 7.08 15.32
CA PRO A 211 -21.06 6.31 16.26
C PRO A 211 -22.19 7.11 16.90
N TYR A 212 -21.98 8.42 17.06
CA TYR A 212 -22.93 9.37 17.64
C TYR A 212 -23.80 10.08 16.60
N SER A 213 -23.74 9.74 15.30
CA SER A 213 -24.58 10.37 14.27
C SER A 213 -26.07 10.33 14.59
N PHE A 214 -26.53 9.36 15.41
CA PHE A 214 -27.92 9.26 15.85
C PHE A 214 -28.25 10.03 17.12
N TYR A 215 -27.26 10.62 17.79
CA TYR A 215 -27.45 11.35 19.06
C TYR A 215 -27.19 12.85 18.92
N TYR A 216 -26.84 13.29 17.71
CA TYR A 216 -26.55 14.68 17.43
C TYR A 216 -27.82 15.53 17.50
N ASP A 217 -27.77 16.61 18.28
CA ASP A 217 -28.87 17.57 18.41
C ASP A 217 -28.49 18.84 17.63
N SER A 218 -29.13 19.06 16.48
CA SER A 218 -28.82 20.18 15.60
C SER A 218 -29.32 21.54 16.12
N THR A 219 -30.12 21.54 17.20
CA THR A 219 -30.67 22.76 17.81
C THR A 219 -29.82 23.31 18.94
N LYS A 220 -28.89 22.52 19.48
CA LYS A 220 -27.95 22.96 20.52
C LYS A 220 -26.77 23.69 19.90
N ASP A 221 -26.62 24.97 20.26
CA ASP A 221 -25.67 25.91 19.66
C ASP A 221 -24.20 25.43 19.69
N PHE A 222 -23.52 25.72 18.59
CA PHE A 222 -22.32 25.05 18.05
C PHE A 222 -20.98 25.36 18.75
N LEU A 223 -20.99 26.07 19.88
CA LEU A 223 -19.77 26.51 20.57
C LEU A 223 -19.39 25.49 21.65
N HIS A 224 -18.27 24.80 21.45
CA HIS A 224 -17.67 23.80 22.36
C HIS A 224 -18.42 22.48 22.60
N THR A 225 -19.70 22.37 22.25
CA THR A 225 -20.57 21.25 22.63
C THR A 225 -20.57 20.05 21.68
N ALA A 226 -20.17 20.18 20.40
CA ALA A 226 -20.21 19.06 19.43
C ALA A 226 -19.09 18.02 19.68
N LYS A 227 -17.86 18.47 19.95
CA LYS A 227 -16.81 17.61 20.53
C LYS A 227 -17.26 17.12 21.90
N GLY A 228 -17.76 18.05 22.74
CA GLY A 228 -18.32 17.73 24.06
C GLY A 228 -19.34 16.59 24.03
N LEU A 229 -20.21 16.50 23.02
CA LEU A 229 -21.21 15.45 22.88
C LEU A 229 -20.58 14.10 22.54
N GLN A 230 -19.69 14.02 21.53
CA GLN A 230 -18.96 12.78 21.22
C GLN A 230 -18.25 12.22 22.45
N TYR A 231 -17.64 13.11 23.23
CA TYR A 231 -16.83 12.75 24.38
C TYR A 231 -17.64 12.52 25.65
N ALA A 232 -18.75 13.24 25.84
CA ALA A 232 -19.74 12.95 26.87
C ALA A 232 -20.42 11.60 26.62
N LEU A 233 -20.69 11.31 25.35
CA LEU A 233 -21.17 10.02 24.89
C LEU A 233 -20.12 8.92 25.05
N ALA A 234 -18.83 9.20 24.85
CA ALA A 234 -17.76 8.25 25.13
C ALA A 234 -17.67 7.97 26.64
N LEU A 235 -17.51 9.00 27.47
CA LEU A 235 -17.21 8.89 28.90
C LEU A 235 -18.42 8.76 29.84
N ASN A 236 -19.65 8.83 29.31
CA ASN A 236 -20.88 8.85 30.10
C ASN A 236 -20.93 10.01 31.12
N ASP A 237 -20.20 11.10 30.86
CA ASP A 237 -20.08 12.29 31.71
C ASP A 237 -20.30 13.57 30.88
N PRO A 238 -21.40 14.32 31.11
CA PRO A 238 -21.75 15.50 30.33
C PRO A 238 -20.96 16.78 30.69
N THR A 239 -19.87 16.69 31.45
CA THR A 239 -19.15 17.87 31.94
C THR A 239 -17.94 18.28 31.09
N ASP A 240 -17.82 19.60 30.92
CA ASP A 240 -16.75 20.43 30.32
C ASP A 240 -15.59 19.73 29.56
N TYR A 241 -15.31 20.22 28.35
CA TYR A 241 -14.23 19.77 27.44
C TYR A 241 -12.87 19.67 28.15
N ASP A 242 -12.59 20.54 29.12
CA ASP A 242 -11.35 20.53 29.89
C ASP A 242 -11.24 19.32 30.85
N THR A 243 -12.36 18.89 31.45
CA THR A 243 -12.42 17.71 32.34
C THR A 243 -12.22 16.41 31.54
N LEU A 244 -12.77 16.39 30.33
CA LEU A 244 -12.52 15.36 29.32
C LEU A 244 -11.06 15.31 28.91
N MET A 245 -10.46 16.45 28.52
CA MET A 245 -9.07 16.49 28.08
C MET A 245 -8.17 15.97 29.21
N MET A 246 -8.43 16.39 30.44
CA MET A 246 -7.76 15.87 31.64
C MET A 246 -7.96 14.36 31.84
N THR A 247 -9.13 13.81 31.53
CA THR A 247 -9.40 12.37 31.63
C THR A 247 -8.68 11.59 30.53
N LEU A 248 -8.70 12.07 29.29
CA LEU A 248 -7.89 11.51 28.20
C LEU A 248 -6.41 11.55 28.61
N PHE A 249 -5.89 12.69 29.08
CA PHE A 249 -4.52 12.86 29.61
C PHE A 249 -4.17 11.85 30.72
N ARG A 250 -5.12 11.52 31.62
CA ARG A 250 -4.96 10.52 32.69
C ARG A 250 -4.85 9.08 32.19
N TYR A 251 -5.36 8.75 30.99
CA TYR A 251 -5.26 7.41 30.38
C TYR A 251 -3.91 7.15 29.65
N ASN A 252 -2.84 7.87 30.02
CA ASN A 252 -1.45 7.63 29.60
C ASN A 252 -1.14 8.06 28.14
N VAL A 253 -1.45 9.31 27.82
CA VAL A 253 -1.34 9.92 26.47
C VAL A 253 0.09 10.24 26.04
N GLY A 254 1.06 10.24 26.96
CA GLY A 254 2.47 10.50 26.61
C GLY A 254 2.96 9.55 25.50
N ASP A 255 2.60 8.27 25.57
CA ASP A 255 2.99 7.28 24.57
C ASP A 255 2.19 7.42 23.25
N PHE A 256 0.98 8.00 23.28
CA PHE A 256 0.21 8.32 22.08
C PHE A 256 0.81 9.52 21.35
N PHE A 257 1.07 10.64 22.05
CA PHE A 257 1.66 11.84 21.45
C PHE A 257 3.07 11.58 20.89
N ASN A 258 3.83 10.65 21.48
CA ASN A 258 5.12 10.22 20.93
C ASN A 258 5.01 9.40 19.63
N ARG A 259 3.84 8.83 19.33
CA ARG A 259 3.62 7.89 18.22
C ARG A 259 2.72 8.43 17.11
N VAL A 260 1.91 9.46 17.37
CA VAL A 260 1.12 10.15 16.34
C VAL A 260 1.96 11.19 15.61
N THR A 261 1.58 11.47 14.37
CA THR A 261 2.22 12.50 13.57
C THR A 261 1.35 13.75 13.55
N TYR A 262 1.86 14.93 13.88
CA TYR A 262 1.09 16.18 13.77
C TYR A 262 0.83 16.66 12.33
N LYS A 263 1.09 15.80 11.33
CA LYS A 263 0.79 16.07 9.93
C LYS A 263 -0.60 15.56 9.59
N GLN A 264 -1.54 16.47 9.39
CA GLN A 264 -2.91 16.18 8.96
C GLN A 264 -2.92 15.43 7.62
N ALA A 265 -3.93 14.58 7.39
CA ALA A 265 -4.18 14.01 6.07
C ALA A 265 -4.44 15.12 5.06
N ASP A 266 -4.03 14.91 3.80
CA ASP A 266 -4.43 15.81 2.73
C ASP A 266 -5.95 15.72 2.55
N VAL A 267 -6.62 16.88 2.64
CA VAL A 267 -8.02 16.98 2.26
C VAL A 267 -8.08 16.89 0.74
N ASN A 268 -8.17 15.66 0.25
CA ASN A 268 -8.06 15.39 -1.17
C ASN A 268 -9.41 15.64 -1.85
N TYR A 269 -9.75 16.92 -1.93
CA TYR A 269 -10.74 17.41 -2.86
C TYR A 269 -10.25 17.13 -4.28
N ASN A 270 -11.18 16.98 -5.24
CA ASN A 270 -10.79 16.92 -6.64
C ASN A 270 -9.78 18.01 -6.91
N GLY A 271 -8.57 17.67 -7.37
CA GLY A 271 -7.36 18.50 -7.43
C GLY A 271 -7.46 19.83 -8.21
N ILE A 272 -8.67 20.35 -8.38
CA ILE A 272 -9.08 21.74 -8.55
C ILE A 272 -8.56 22.58 -7.36
N ARG A 273 -7.24 22.66 -7.22
CA ARG A 273 -6.66 23.92 -6.75
C ARG A 273 -6.98 24.96 -7.81
N THR A 274 -8.02 25.74 -7.54
CA THR A 274 -8.19 27.14 -7.99
C THR A 274 -8.13 27.42 -9.49
N LYS A 275 -9.21 27.15 -10.24
CA LYS A 275 -9.56 27.91 -11.48
C LYS A 275 -11.07 28.17 -11.69
N ILE A 276 -11.97 27.74 -10.79
CA ILE A 276 -13.38 28.13 -10.85
C ILE A 276 -13.58 29.39 -10.00
N GLY A 277 -13.10 30.52 -10.52
CA GLY A 277 -13.33 31.84 -9.92
C GLY A 277 -14.79 32.27 -10.12
N GLY A 278 -15.48 32.56 -9.02
CA GLY A 278 -16.83 33.16 -9.02
C GLY A 278 -17.40 33.19 -7.62
N SER A 279 -18.34 34.09 -7.34
CA SER A 279 -19.21 34.03 -6.15
C SER A 279 -20.43 33.15 -6.44
N LEU A 280 -21.00 32.48 -5.42
CA LEU A 280 -22.34 31.92 -5.59
C LEU A 280 -23.27 33.11 -5.79
N SER A 281 -24.21 33.02 -6.73
CA SER A 281 -25.25 34.05 -6.79
C SER A 281 -25.99 34.08 -5.46
N ALA A 282 -26.38 35.27 -4.97
CA ALA A 282 -27.18 35.40 -3.75
C ALA A 282 -28.43 34.50 -3.81
N LYS A 283 -28.98 34.29 -5.00
CA LYS A 283 -30.08 33.35 -5.25
C LYS A 283 -29.72 31.90 -4.93
N ALA A 284 -28.55 31.41 -5.32
CA ALA A 284 -28.13 30.03 -5.02
C ALA A 284 -27.89 29.82 -3.51
N ILE A 285 -27.35 30.83 -2.81
CA ILE A 285 -27.22 30.80 -1.34
C ILE A 285 -28.60 30.81 -0.69
N ILE A 286 -29.51 31.67 -1.15
CA ILE A 286 -30.88 31.76 -0.65
C ILE A 286 -31.67 30.48 -0.92
N ASP A 287 -31.54 29.91 -2.12
CA ASP A 287 -32.18 28.65 -2.51
C ASP A 287 -31.66 27.50 -1.64
N TRP A 288 -30.37 27.51 -1.25
CA TRP A 288 -29.77 26.56 -0.32
C TRP A 288 -30.22 26.74 1.14
N VAL A 289 -30.18 27.97 1.67
CA VAL A 289 -30.67 28.32 3.02
C VAL A 289 -32.18 28.04 3.17
N ASN A 290 -32.90 28.03 2.06
CA ASN A 290 -34.33 27.70 2.00
C ASN A 290 -34.62 26.24 1.64
N ILE A 291 -33.61 25.35 1.54
CA ILE A 291 -33.86 23.90 1.44
C ILE A 291 -34.34 23.39 2.81
N ASP A 292 -35.63 23.59 3.03
CA ASP A 292 -36.46 22.92 4.01
C ASP A 292 -35.95 22.92 5.47
N LYS A 293 -36.25 24.01 6.19
CA LYS A 293 -35.96 24.22 7.62
C LYS A 293 -36.78 23.33 8.57
N THR A 294 -37.46 22.31 8.07
CA THR A 294 -38.32 21.41 8.86
C THR A 294 -37.58 20.18 9.41
N PHE A 295 -36.25 20.20 9.36
CA PHE A 295 -35.39 19.02 9.52
C PHE A 295 -34.33 19.14 10.62
N ASP A 296 -34.52 20.03 11.58
CA ASP A 296 -33.68 20.02 12.78
C ASP A 296 -33.97 18.73 13.58
N ALA A 297 -32.91 17.99 13.91
CA ALA A 297 -33.01 16.76 14.69
C ALA A 297 -32.69 17.07 16.16
N GLU A 298 -33.66 16.85 17.03
CA GLU A 298 -33.52 17.06 18.48
C GLU A 298 -33.42 15.73 19.25
N SER A 299 -33.66 14.61 18.57
CA SER A 299 -33.75 13.28 19.18
C SER A 299 -33.12 12.18 18.33
N LEU A 300 -32.96 11.00 18.95
CA LEU A 300 -32.50 9.81 18.25
C LEU A 300 -33.43 9.39 17.12
N ASP A 301 -34.74 9.42 17.36
CA ASP A 301 -35.73 9.04 16.36
C ASP A 301 -35.75 10.00 15.17
N ASP A 302 -35.43 11.27 15.38
CA ASP A 302 -35.32 12.25 14.30
C ASP A 302 -34.11 11.97 13.41
N ASN A 303 -32.93 11.75 14.00
CA ASN A 303 -31.73 11.40 13.23
C ASN A 303 -31.89 10.09 12.45
N VAL A 304 -32.53 9.08 13.05
CA VAL A 304 -32.87 7.82 12.36
C VAL A 304 -33.82 8.09 11.18
N ARG A 305 -34.80 8.97 11.35
CA ARG A 305 -35.73 9.38 10.28
C ARG A 305 -35.02 10.16 9.16
N ILE A 306 -34.01 10.96 9.48
CA ILE A 306 -33.19 11.68 8.49
C ILE A 306 -32.37 10.69 7.67
N LEU A 307 -31.67 9.75 8.30
CA LEU A 307 -30.92 8.74 7.57
C LEU A 307 -31.85 7.92 6.65
N LYS A 308 -33.05 7.55 7.13
CA LYS A 308 -34.07 6.88 6.31
C LYS A 308 -34.38 7.68 5.04
N LYS A 309 -34.74 8.96 5.20
CA LYS A 309 -35.07 9.84 4.06
C LYS A 309 -33.87 10.06 3.13
N TYR A 310 -32.66 10.06 3.68
CA TYR A 310 -31.45 10.19 2.89
C TYR A 310 -31.19 8.92 2.04
N ILE A 311 -31.37 7.74 2.61
CA ILE A 311 -31.30 6.47 1.87
C ILE A 311 -32.36 6.44 0.77
N GLU A 312 -33.61 6.77 1.09
CA GLU A 312 -34.72 6.84 0.13
C GLU A 312 -34.42 7.83 -1.00
N LEU A 313 -33.92 9.02 -0.69
CA LEU A 313 -33.50 10.02 -1.68
C LEU A 313 -32.46 9.47 -2.66
N CYS A 314 -31.45 8.74 -2.16
CA CYS A 314 -30.43 8.16 -3.03
C CYS A 314 -31.05 7.13 -3.99
N ILE A 315 -31.86 6.21 -3.44
CA ILE A 315 -32.50 5.13 -4.20
C ILE A 315 -33.47 5.70 -5.25
N ASP A 316 -34.29 6.69 -4.87
CA ASP A 316 -35.25 7.34 -5.77
C ASP A 316 -34.57 8.03 -6.96
N ASN A 317 -33.30 8.42 -6.81
CA ASN A 317 -32.49 9.02 -7.89
C ASN A 317 -31.58 8.01 -8.62
N GLY A 318 -31.74 6.71 -8.34
CA GLY A 318 -30.98 5.64 -8.99
C GLY A 318 -29.55 5.45 -8.46
N ALA A 319 -29.21 6.04 -7.30
CA ALA A 319 -27.90 5.92 -6.68
C ALA A 319 -27.92 4.93 -5.50
N ARG A 320 -26.87 4.12 -5.37
CA ARG A 320 -26.70 3.20 -4.23
C ARG A 320 -26.08 3.93 -3.02
N PRO A 321 -26.77 4.07 -1.87
CA PRO A 321 -26.20 4.70 -0.68
C PRO A 321 -25.28 3.73 0.10
N LEU A 322 -24.12 4.22 0.51
CA LEU A 322 -23.13 3.49 1.30
C LEU A 322 -22.74 4.29 2.54
N GLY A 323 -23.11 3.81 3.72
CA GLY A 323 -22.58 4.32 4.98
C GLY A 323 -21.11 3.94 5.18
N VAL A 324 -20.29 4.84 5.75
CA VAL A 324 -18.91 4.53 6.14
C VAL A 324 -18.66 5.06 7.54
N LEU A 325 -18.24 4.17 8.44
CA LEU A 325 -17.80 4.49 9.79
C LEU A 325 -16.28 4.27 9.88
N PHE A 326 -15.53 5.35 10.13
CA PHE A 326 -14.07 5.35 10.15
C PHE A 326 -13.48 4.69 11.41
N PRO A 327 -12.23 4.20 11.35
CA PRO A 327 -11.56 3.61 12.50
C PRO A 327 -11.22 4.64 13.57
N PHE A 328 -11.32 4.23 14.84
CA PHE A 328 -10.94 5.03 16.01
C PHE A 328 -9.70 4.45 16.70
N PRO A 329 -8.82 5.30 17.28
CA PRO A 329 -7.69 4.83 18.06
C PRO A 329 -8.10 3.88 19.17
N GLY A 330 -7.26 2.88 19.48
CA GLY A 330 -7.56 1.87 20.50
C GLY A 330 -7.90 2.47 21.87
N ILE A 331 -7.29 3.59 22.23
CA ILE A 331 -7.59 4.33 23.46
C ILE A 331 -9.00 4.93 23.44
N THR A 332 -9.37 5.64 22.37
CA THR A 332 -10.69 6.24 22.17
C THR A 332 -11.80 5.19 22.15
N ARG A 333 -11.53 4.01 21.57
CA ARG A 333 -12.50 2.88 21.56
C ARG A 333 -12.78 2.33 22.94
N LYS A 334 -11.76 2.18 23.79
CA LYS A 334 -11.91 1.65 25.16
C LYS A 334 -12.71 2.61 26.04
N THR A 335 -12.61 3.90 25.78
CA THR A 335 -13.36 4.93 26.49
C THR A 335 -14.73 5.17 25.88
N TYR A 336 -15.14 4.46 24.83
CA TYR A 336 -16.40 4.72 24.14
C TYR A 336 -17.56 3.96 24.80
N ASN A 337 -18.71 4.61 25.02
CA ASN A 337 -19.87 3.93 25.60
C ASN A 337 -20.37 2.80 24.68
N PRO A 338 -20.37 1.54 25.14
CA PRO A 338 -20.73 0.39 24.31
C PRO A 338 -22.20 0.41 23.85
N ASP A 339 -23.10 1.05 24.60
CA ASP A 339 -24.52 1.12 24.24
C ASP A 339 -24.76 1.97 22.99
N ILE A 340 -23.95 3.00 22.78
CA ILE A 340 -24.05 3.88 21.60
C ILE A 340 -23.69 3.10 20.34
N ILE A 341 -22.57 2.39 20.35
CA ILE A 341 -22.14 1.53 19.24
C ILE A 341 -23.16 0.42 19.00
N LYS A 342 -23.71 -0.16 20.07
CA LYS A 342 -24.76 -1.19 19.97
C LYS A 342 -26.01 -0.66 19.30
N VAL A 343 -26.47 0.53 19.68
CA VAL A 343 -27.62 1.20 19.05
C VAL A 343 -27.31 1.54 17.60
N PHE A 344 -26.15 2.15 17.32
CA PHE A 344 -25.71 2.45 15.95
C PHE A 344 -25.76 1.21 15.06
N ARG A 345 -25.10 0.11 15.46
CA ARG A 345 -25.06 -1.15 14.70
C ARG A 345 -26.44 -1.80 14.57
N LYS A 346 -27.30 -1.68 15.58
CA LYS A 346 -28.69 -2.19 15.50
C LYS A 346 -29.48 -1.41 14.45
N THR A 347 -29.40 -0.08 14.48
CA THR A 347 -30.06 0.81 13.51
C THR A 347 -29.56 0.57 12.10
N ILE A 348 -28.23 0.53 11.90
CA ILE A 348 -27.64 0.27 10.58
C ILE A 348 -28.11 -1.08 10.01
N ARG A 349 -28.09 -2.15 10.81
CA ARG A 349 -28.59 -3.47 10.35
C ARG A 349 -30.05 -3.44 9.93
N GLN A 350 -30.89 -2.68 10.63
CA GLN A 350 -32.30 -2.50 10.22
C GLN A 350 -32.42 -1.86 8.84
N PHE A 351 -31.56 -0.89 8.51
CA PHE A 351 -31.54 -0.27 7.18
C PHE A 351 -30.97 -1.21 6.12
N GLU A 352 -29.86 -1.91 6.39
CA GLU A 352 -29.28 -2.90 5.46
C GLU A 352 -30.25 -4.05 5.13
N THR A 353 -31.20 -4.35 6.02
CA THR A 353 -32.22 -5.40 5.80
C THR A 353 -33.40 -4.90 4.95
N ARG A 354 -33.67 -3.58 4.96
CA ARG A 354 -34.89 -2.99 4.37
C ARG A 354 -34.65 -2.26 3.05
N TYR A 355 -33.43 -1.83 2.79
CA TYR A 355 -33.05 -0.99 1.66
C TYR A 355 -31.80 -1.55 0.97
N ASP A 356 -31.55 -1.21 -0.31
CA ASP A 356 -30.24 -1.41 -0.96
C ASP A 356 -29.23 -0.39 -0.41
N PHE A 357 -29.00 -0.49 0.90
CA PHE A 357 -28.07 0.30 1.68
C PHE A 357 -27.06 -0.66 2.31
N SER A 358 -25.84 -0.19 2.46
CA SER A 358 -24.79 -0.94 3.13
C SER A 358 -23.94 -0.02 3.97
N CYS A 359 -23.33 -0.55 5.03
CA CYS A 359 -22.39 0.20 5.84
C CYS A 359 -21.02 -0.49 5.91
N VAL A 360 -19.96 0.29 5.77
CA VAL A 360 -18.59 -0.10 6.04
C VAL A 360 -18.25 0.30 7.46
N ASP A 361 -18.44 -0.63 8.41
CA ASP A 361 -18.09 -0.43 9.81
C ASP A 361 -16.60 -0.77 10.03
N MET A 362 -15.75 0.25 10.16
CA MET A 362 -14.34 0.11 10.51
C MET A 362 -14.05 0.47 11.97
N PHE A 363 -15.08 0.62 12.81
CA PHE A 363 -14.90 1.04 14.20
C PHE A 363 -13.91 0.13 14.94
N GLU A 364 -13.96 -1.19 14.70
CA GLU A 364 -13.08 -2.13 15.39
C GLU A 364 -11.71 -2.36 14.72
N LEU A 365 -11.47 -1.74 13.56
CA LEU A 365 -10.26 -1.97 12.78
C LEU A 365 -9.02 -1.52 13.57
N LYS A 366 -8.08 -2.45 13.77
CA LYS A 366 -6.84 -2.21 14.52
C LYS A 366 -5.75 -1.69 13.57
N ILE A 367 -5.65 -0.37 13.45
CA ILE A 367 -4.53 0.29 12.76
C ILE A 367 -3.57 0.95 13.77
N GLY A 368 -2.31 1.14 13.36
CA GLY A 368 -1.27 1.72 14.22
C GLY A 368 -1.58 3.17 14.63
N TYR A 369 -1.06 3.61 15.78
CA TYR A 369 -1.24 4.99 16.24
C TYR A 369 -0.60 6.01 15.29
N ASP A 370 0.44 5.62 14.57
CA ASP A 370 1.09 6.38 13.50
C ASP A 370 0.21 6.55 12.24
N CYS A 371 -1.02 6.04 12.25
CA CYS A 371 -2.05 6.28 11.23
C CYS A 371 -3.00 7.43 11.59
N TYR A 372 -2.82 8.05 12.76
CA TYR A 372 -3.63 9.15 13.26
C TYR A 372 -2.78 10.42 13.41
N PHE A 373 -3.40 11.58 13.21
CA PHE A 373 -2.76 12.86 13.56
C PHE A 373 -3.25 13.44 14.88
N ASP A 374 -4.47 13.07 15.31
CA ASP A 374 -5.03 13.38 16.62
C ASP A 374 -5.88 12.20 17.15
N PHE A 375 -6.66 12.40 18.22
CA PHE A 375 -7.45 11.36 18.89
C PHE A 375 -8.62 10.79 18.08
N THR A 376 -8.96 11.42 16.96
CA THR A 376 -10.20 11.17 16.23
C THR A 376 -9.97 11.03 14.73
N HIS A 377 -8.90 11.61 14.20
CA HIS A 377 -8.72 11.77 12.76
C HIS A 377 -7.46 11.07 12.23
N LEU A 378 -7.61 10.55 11.02
CA LEU A 378 -6.56 9.86 10.29
C LEU A 378 -5.59 10.84 9.68
N ASN A 379 -4.29 10.49 9.69
CA ASN A 379 -3.28 11.14 8.86
C ASN A 379 -3.27 10.51 7.45
N ALA A 380 -2.34 10.93 6.58
CA ALA A 380 -2.24 10.38 5.22
C ALA A 380 -2.07 8.84 5.19
N LYS A 381 -1.34 8.27 6.17
CA LYS A 381 -1.15 6.82 6.29
C LYS A 381 -2.47 6.12 6.65
N GLY A 382 -3.21 6.63 7.63
CA GLY A 382 -4.52 6.11 8.01
C GLY A 382 -5.57 6.25 6.91
N GLN A 383 -5.56 7.37 6.20
CA GLN A 383 -6.44 7.65 5.07
C GLN A 383 -6.26 6.61 3.94
N ILE A 384 -5.01 6.20 3.65
CA ILE A 384 -4.72 5.10 2.72
C ILE A 384 -5.42 3.81 3.17
N PHE A 385 -5.27 3.44 4.44
CA PHE A 385 -5.89 2.21 4.98
C PHE A 385 -7.42 2.24 4.92
N ALA A 386 -8.03 3.33 5.38
CA ALA A 386 -9.49 3.48 5.41
C ALA A 386 -10.09 3.50 3.99
N THR A 387 -9.42 4.16 3.04
CA THR A 387 -9.87 4.19 1.64
C THR A 387 -9.77 2.82 0.98
N ASN A 388 -8.68 2.11 1.21
CA ASN A 388 -8.48 0.77 0.69
C ASN A 388 -9.54 -0.19 1.23
N MET A 389 -9.80 -0.19 2.54
CA MET A 389 -10.84 -1.01 3.15
C MET A 389 -12.25 -0.66 2.64
N THR A 390 -12.56 0.64 2.52
CA THR A 390 -13.81 1.10 1.92
C THR A 390 -13.95 0.57 0.49
N SER A 391 -12.89 0.65 -0.31
CA SER A 391 -12.89 0.18 -1.70
C SER A 391 -13.08 -1.35 -1.82
N LEU A 392 -12.44 -2.13 -0.94
CA LEU A 392 -12.64 -3.59 -0.87
C LEU A 392 -14.11 -3.93 -0.57
N ARG A 393 -14.72 -3.21 0.38
CA ARG A 393 -16.12 -3.40 0.78
C ARG A 393 -17.11 -2.93 -0.27
N MET A 394 -16.77 -1.87 -1.02
CA MET A 394 -17.54 -1.44 -2.18
C MET A 394 -17.52 -2.51 -3.26
N PHE A 395 -16.36 -3.12 -3.51
CA PHE A 395 -16.24 -4.22 -4.47
C PHE A 395 -17.02 -5.47 -4.03
N SER A 396 -16.89 -5.90 -2.77
CA SER A 396 -17.56 -7.12 -2.30
C SER A 396 -19.09 -7.02 -2.35
N ARG A 397 -19.63 -5.80 -2.41
CA ARG A 397 -21.06 -5.49 -2.56
C ARG A 397 -21.47 -5.09 -3.98
N GLY A 398 -20.55 -5.17 -4.95
CA GLY A 398 -20.80 -4.82 -6.35
C GLY A 398 -21.12 -3.33 -6.58
N ILE A 399 -20.68 -2.44 -5.68
CA ILE A 399 -20.86 -0.98 -5.82
C ILE A 399 -19.89 -0.43 -6.87
N ILE A 400 -18.65 -0.92 -6.87
CA ILE A 400 -17.66 -0.60 -7.90
C ILE A 400 -17.22 -1.86 -8.66
N PRO A 401 -16.91 -1.73 -9.95
CA PRO A 401 -16.38 -2.82 -10.74
C PRO A 401 -14.94 -3.11 -10.33
N VAL A 402 -14.58 -4.39 -10.40
CA VAL A 402 -13.21 -4.88 -10.12
C VAL A 402 -12.18 -4.35 -11.10
N ASP A 403 -12.58 -4.01 -12.33
CA ASP A 403 -11.72 -3.41 -13.36
C ASP A 403 -11.00 -2.14 -12.88
N GLY A 404 -11.58 -1.42 -11.91
CA GLY A 404 -10.91 -0.27 -11.30
C GLY A 404 -9.56 -0.64 -10.66
N PHE A 405 -9.45 -1.83 -10.05
CA PHE A 405 -8.22 -2.27 -9.41
C PHE A 405 -7.08 -2.55 -10.39
N LEU A 406 -7.37 -2.74 -11.68
CA LEU A 406 -6.34 -2.89 -12.72
C LEU A 406 -5.51 -1.62 -12.92
N ASN A 407 -6.03 -0.47 -12.51
CA ASN A 407 -5.35 0.82 -12.57
C ASN A 407 -4.57 1.15 -11.29
N LYS A 408 -4.66 0.32 -10.25
CA LYS A 408 -3.89 0.51 -9.01
C LYS A 408 -2.58 -0.26 -9.07
N ASP A 409 -1.58 0.25 -8.38
CA ASP A 409 -0.30 -0.43 -8.27
C ASP A 409 -0.37 -1.64 -7.33
N TYR A 410 0.61 -2.54 -7.44
CA TYR A 410 0.71 -3.68 -6.55
C TYR A 410 1.06 -3.30 -5.11
N GLU A 411 1.65 -2.12 -4.88
CA GLU A 411 1.86 -1.58 -3.53
C GLU A 411 0.53 -1.35 -2.79
N THR A 412 -0.48 -0.83 -3.48
CA THR A 412 -1.83 -0.62 -2.97
C THR A 412 -2.47 -1.96 -2.59
N LEU A 413 -2.32 -2.98 -3.44
CA LEU A 413 -2.81 -4.34 -3.17
C LEU A 413 -2.06 -5.02 -2.02
N LYS A 414 -0.74 -4.80 -1.89
CA LYS A 414 0.04 -5.27 -0.74
C LYS A 414 -0.49 -4.65 0.56
N ARG A 415 -0.74 -3.33 0.58
CA ARG A 415 -1.29 -2.65 1.76
C ARG A 415 -2.67 -3.18 2.15
N LEU A 416 -3.50 -3.54 1.16
CA LEU A 416 -4.78 -4.22 1.40
C LEU A 416 -4.60 -5.57 2.09
N ALA A 417 -3.65 -6.40 1.64
CA ALA A 417 -3.36 -7.70 2.27
C ALA A 417 -3.01 -7.59 3.75
N LEU A 418 -2.42 -6.46 4.17
CA LEU A 418 -2.01 -6.21 5.56
C LEU A 418 -3.18 -5.88 6.51
N VAL A 419 -4.34 -5.48 6.00
CA VAL A 419 -5.48 -5.02 6.84
C VAL A 419 -6.79 -5.74 6.57
N ALA A 420 -6.95 -6.34 5.40
CA ALA A 420 -8.16 -7.04 5.03
C ALA A 420 -8.18 -8.46 5.63
N PRO A 421 -9.37 -9.01 5.94
CA PRO A 421 -9.53 -10.44 6.14
C PRO A 421 -8.99 -11.21 4.92
N ALA A 422 -8.20 -12.26 5.17
CA ALA A 422 -7.50 -12.99 4.11
C ALA A 422 -8.46 -13.55 3.04
N ASP A 423 -9.63 -14.04 3.43
CA ASP A 423 -10.62 -14.59 2.50
C ASP A 423 -11.20 -13.52 1.56
N GLU A 424 -11.49 -12.32 2.08
CA GLU A 424 -11.96 -11.19 1.28
C GLU A 424 -10.90 -10.68 0.31
N TYR A 425 -9.65 -10.56 0.80
CA TYR A 425 -8.52 -10.20 -0.03
C TYR A 425 -8.29 -11.20 -1.17
N ASN A 426 -8.27 -12.49 -0.85
CA ASN A 426 -8.05 -13.55 -1.82
C ASN A 426 -9.16 -13.60 -2.88
N LYS A 427 -10.42 -13.36 -2.50
CA LYS A 427 -11.55 -13.23 -3.44
C LYS A 427 -11.38 -12.03 -4.39
N LEU A 428 -10.91 -10.88 -3.89
CA LEU A 428 -10.60 -9.72 -4.72
C LEU A 428 -9.46 -10.04 -5.71
N MET A 429 -8.34 -10.54 -5.22
CA MET A 429 -7.17 -10.85 -6.05
C MET A 429 -7.48 -11.88 -7.13
N SER A 430 -8.24 -12.93 -6.79
CA SER A 430 -8.71 -13.93 -7.75
C SER A 430 -9.48 -13.28 -8.91
N ARG A 431 -10.46 -12.41 -8.60
CA ARG A 431 -11.24 -11.70 -9.64
C ARG A 431 -10.39 -10.73 -10.47
N ILE A 432 -9.47 -10.01 -9.83
CA ILE A 432 -8.50 -9.15 -10.53
C ILE A 432 -7.70 -9.98 -11.54
N PHE A 433 -7.12 -11.09 -11.11
CA PHE A 433 -6.29 -11.93 -11.95
C PHE A 433 -7.08 -12.62 -13.06
N THR A 434 -8.31 -13.06 -12.81
CA THR A 434 -9.21 -13.59 -13.85
C THR A 434 -9.40 -12.57 -14.98
N ILE A 435 -9.64 -11.29 -14.65
CA ILE A 435 -9.83 -10.26 -15.66
C ILE A 435 -8.53 -9.96 -16.41
N SER A 436 -7.42 -9.88 -15.68
CA SER A 436 -6.10 -9.71 -16.31
C SER A 436 -5.77 -10.85 -17.26
N ALA A 437 -6.02 -12.10 -16.86
CA ALA A 437 -5.88 -13.28 -17.71
C ALA A 437 -6.77 -13.19 -18.96
N LYS A 438 -8.08 -12.90 -18.83
CA LYS A 438 -9.00 -12.69 -19.97
C LYS A 438 -8.49 -11.61 -20.94
N ARG A 439 -7.95 -10.51 -20.42
CA ARG A 439 -7.37 -9.42 -21.23
C ARG A 439 -6.10 -9.85 -21.98
N ILE A 440 -5.26 -10.65 -21.34
CA ILE A 440 -4.00 -11.17 -21.90
C ILE A 440 -4.29 -12.24 -22.96
N ALA A 441 -5.25 -13.13 -22.70
CA ALA A 441 -5.71 -14.18 -23.61
C ALA A 441 -6.17 -13.62 -24.96
N ALA A 442 -6.88 -12.49 -24.94
CA ALA A 442 -7.38 -11.81 -26.14
C ALA A 442 -6.27 -11.21 -27.05
N LYS A 443 -5.03 -11.13 -26.60
CA LYS A 443 -3.91 -10.61 -27.41
C LYS A 443 -3.53 -11.62 -28.50
N LYS A 444 -2.89 -11.16 -29.58
CA LYS A 444 -2.30 -12.07 -30.58
C LYS A 444 -0.94 -12.62 -30.13
N LYS A 445 -0.16 -11.80 -29.43
CA LYS A 445 1.15 -12.12 -28.85
C LYS A 445 1.15 -11.77 -27.36
N ILE A 446 1.64 -12.67 -26.51
CA ILE A 446 1.81 -12.46 -25.06
C ILE A 446 3.29 -12.24 -24.77
N LYS A 447 3.62 -11.17 -24.06
CA LYS A 447 4.99 -10.85 -23.65
C LYS A 447 5.29 -11.40 -22.26
N VAL A 448 6.29 -12.27 -22.16
CA VAL A 448 6.70 -12.92 -20.91
C VAL A 448 8.13 -12.50 -20.58
N GLY A 449 8.33 -11.90 -19.40
CA GLY A 449 9.63 -11.49 -18.90
C GLY A 449 10.08 -12.36 -17.73
N PHE A 450 11.29 -12.91 -17.77
CA PHE A 450 11.96 -13.46 -16.59
C PHE A 450 12.76 -12.35 -15.91
N VAL A 451 12.71 -12.23 -14.59
CA VAL A 451 13.30 -11.08 -13.87
C VAL A 451 14.18 -11.56 -12.72
N MET A 452 15.46 -11.17 -12.72
CA MET A 452 16.45 -11.57 -11.71
C MET A 452 17.53 -10.50 -11.47
N LEU A 453 18.24 -10.63 -10.34
CA LEU A 453 19.38 -9.75 -10.00
C LEU A 453 20.75 -10.32 -10.41
N GLU A 454 20.89 -11.65 -10.48
CA GLU A 454 22.16 -12.33 -10.68
C GLU A 454 21.94 -13.57 -11.57
N ALA A 455 22.92 -13.93 -12.41
CA ALA A 455 22.81 -15.09 -13.29
C ALA A 455 22.68 -16.41 -12.50
N ALA A 456 23.20 -16.45 -11.27
CA ALA A 456 23.06 -17.59 -10.35
C ALA A 456 21.60 -17.87 -9.94
N HIS A 457 20.69 -16.91 -10.12
CA HIS A 457 19.26 -17.09 -9.85
C HIS A 457 18.49 -17.70 -11.03
N TRP A 458 19.15 -17.98 -12.15
CA TRP A 458 18.49 -18.51 -13.34
C TRP A 458 17.84 -19.88 -13.07
N CYS A 459 16.58 -20.02 -13.48
CA CYS A 459 15.77 -21.21 -13.20
C CYS A 459 15.99 -22.36 -14.19
N GLY A 460 16.85 -22.21 -15.19
CA GLY A 460 17.09 -23.22 -16.24
C GLY A 460 16.48 -22.84 -17.59
N LYS A 461 17.02 -23.45 -18.65
CA LYS A 461 16.72 -23.09 -20.05
C LYS A 461 15.39 -23.66 -20.56
N ASP A 462 14.94 -24.80 -20.04
CA ASP A 462 13.76 -25.51 -20.55
C ASP A 462 12.49 -24.67 -20.48
N LEU A 463 12.23 -24.02 -19.34
CA LEU A 463 11.07 -23.14 -19.17
C LEU A 463 11.10 -21.96 -20.15
N TYR A 464 12.28 -21.35 -20.35
CA TYR A 464 12.46 -20.29 -21.34
C TYR A 464 12.17 -20.81 -22.76
N ASP A 465 12.66 -22.00 -23.10
CA ASP A 465 12.48 -22.61 -24.41
C ASP A 465 11.02 -22.93 -24.70
N PHE A 466 10.25 -23.44 -23.73
CA PHE A 466 8.81 -23.66 -23.89
C PHE A 466 8.07 -22.37 -24.31
N PHE A 467 8.41 -21.23 -23.70
CA PHE A 467 7.84 -19.94 -24.12
C PHE A 467 8.41 -19.47 -25.45
N ALA A 468 9.73 -19.51 -25.64
CA ALA A 468 10.40 -18.95 -26.82
C ALA A 468 10.04 -19.69 -28.12
N GLN A 469 9.84 -21.00 -28.06
CA GLN A 469 9.45 -21.83 -29.21
C GLN A 469 7.95 -21.71 -29.54
N ASN A 470 7.13 -21.30 -28.58
CA ASN A 470 5.70 -21.13 -28.81
C ASN A 470 5.40 -19.79 -29.48
N LYS A 471 4.86 -19.84 -30.71
CA LYS A 471 4.52 -18.65 -31.52
C LYS A 471 3.51 -17.70 -30.87
N ARG A 472 2.80 -18.10 -29.82
CA ARG A 472 1.90 -17.21 -29.06
C ARG A 472 2.67 -16.23 -28.16
N PHE A 473 3.92 -16.53 -27.81
CA PHE A 473 4.70 -15.80 -26.83
C PHE A 473 5.85 -15.00 -27.46
N GLU A 474 6.35 -14.03 -26.70
CA GLU A 474 7.58 -13.26 -26.92
C GLU A 474 8.30 -13.22 -25.57
N THR A 475 9.44 -13.89 -25.48
CA THR A 475 10.16 -14.12 -24.22
C THR A 475 11.36 -13.20 -24.09
N THR A 476 11.50 -12.55 -22.95
CA THR A 476 12.66 -11.70 -22.62
C THR A 476 13.20 -12.07 -21.25
N VAL A 477 14.53 -12.04 -21.10
CA VAL A 477 15.21 -12.20 -19.82
C VAL A 477 15.70 -10.82 -19.39
N PHE A 478 15.20 -10.32 -18.27
CA PHE A 478 15.63 -9.07 -17.67
C PHE A 478 16.55 -9.34 -16.49
N ILE A 479 17.75 -8.78 -16.54
CA ILE A 479 18.68 -8.76 -15.42
C ILE A 479 18.91 -7.32 -14.99
N SER A 480 18.68 -7.04 -13.70
CA SER A 480 18.84 -5.70 -13.12
C SER A 480 20.09 -5.66 -12.28
N MET A 481 20.83 -4.56 -12.36
CA MET A 481 21.84 -4.24 -11.36
C MET A 481 21.15 -4.19 -9.99
N ASP A 482 21.83 -4.69 -8.96
CA ASP A 482 21.34 -4.69 -7.58
C ASP A 482 21.60 -3.33 -6.95
N PHE A 483 20.57 -2.47 -6.92
CA PHE A 483 20.65 -1.10 -6.40
C PHE A 483 20.63 -1.00 -4.87
N HIS A 484 20.67 -2.13 -4.16
CA HIS A 484 20.94 -2.14 -2.72
C HIS A 484 22.45 -2.07 -2.42
N LYS A 485 23.28 -2.56 -3.34
CA LYS A 485 24.74 -2.55 -3.19
C LYS A 485 25.29 -1.15 -3.45
N ASP A 486 26.43 -0.84 -2.84
CA ASP A 486 27.21 0.33 -3.24
C ASP A 486 27.80 0.08 -4.64
N ILE A 487 27.41 0.91 -5.61
CA ILE A 487 27.66 0.68 -7.03
C ILE A 487 29.10 1.06 -7.38
N ASN A 488 30.02 0.15 -7.11
CA ASN A 488 31.44 0.25 -7.46
C ASN A 488 31.80 -0.53 -8.74
N ASP A 489 33.06 -0.49 -9.15
CA ASP A 489 33.52 -1.14 -10.38
C ASP A 489 33.40 -2.66 -10.35
N LEU A 490 33.53 -3.29 -9.17
CA LEU A 490 33.36 -4.73 -9.00
C LEU A 490 31.90 -5.14 -9.22
N VAL A 491 30.94 -4.42 -8.64
CA VAL A 491 29.50 -4.66 -8.86
C VAL A 491 29.15 -4.53 -10.34
N LYS A 492 29.66 -3.49 -11.01
CA LYS A 492 29.46 -3.29 -12.45
C LYS A 492 30.10 -4.40 -13.29
N LYS A 493 31.29 -4.87 -12.90
CA LYS A 493 31.96 -5.98 -13.58
C LYS A 493 31.16 -7.27 -13.44
N ASN A 494 30.77 -7.64 -12.22
CA ASN A 494 29.99 -8.85 -11.96
C ASN A 494 28.66 -8.83 -12.72
N PHE A 495 27.98 -7.68 -12.73
CA PHE A 495 26.76 -7.51 -13.52
C PHE A 495 26.98 -7.74 -15.03
N ARG A 496 28.05 -7.20 -15.61
CA ARG A 496 28.40 -7.44 -17.02
C ARG A 496 28.74 -8.90 -17.29
N ASP A 497 29.49 -9.54 -16.39
CA ASP A 497 29.86 -10.95 -16.51
C ASP A 497 28.60 -11.84 -16.48
N ASP A 498 27.63 -11.54 -15.61
CA ASP A 498 26.33 -12.21 -15.55
C ASP A 498 25.51 -12.01 -16.84
N VAL A 499 25.47 -10.79 -17.38
CA VAL A 499 24.79 -10.47 -18.64
C VAL A 499 25.38 -11.29 -19.80
N GLU A 500 26.70 -11.31 -19.93
CA GLU A 500 27.37 -12.05 -21.00
C GLU A 500 27.24 -13.57 -20.82
N GLN A 501 27.24 -14.06 -19.57
CA GLN A 501 26.94 -15.46 -19.28
C GLN A 501 25.53 -15.84 -19.74
N LEU A 502 24.51 -15.03 -19.47
CA LEU A 502 23.14 -15.34 -19.91
C LEU A 502 23.02 -15.30 -21.44
N LYS A 503 23.64 -14.31 -22.10
CA LYS A 503 23.64 -14.20 -23.57
C LYS A 503 24.36 -15.36 -24.24
N SER A 504 25.47 -15.85 -23.68
CA SER A 504 26.22 -16.97 -24.26
C SER A 504 25.42 -18.28 -24.27
N HIS A 505 24.39 -18.41 -23.41
CA HIS A 505 23.41 -19.50 -23.43
C HIS A 505 22.26 -19.29 -24.43
N GLY A 506 22.35 -18.28 -25.30
CA GLY A 506 21.35 -17.99 -26.34
C GLY A 506 20.07 -17.34 -25.82
N LEU A 507 20.11 -16.72 -24.64
CA LEU A 507 18.94 -16.05 -24.05
C LEU A 507 18.77 -14.63 -24.63
N ASN A 508 17.52 -14.21 -24.83
CA ASN A 508 17.18 -12.83 -25.20
C ASN A 508 17.26 -11.92 -23.97
N VAL A 509 18.46 -11.40 -23.67
CA VAL A 509 18.76 -10.65 -22.44
C VAL A 509 18.64 -9.14 -22.64
N VAL A 510 17.93 -8.48 -21.72
CA VAL A 510 17.89 -7.03 -21.53
C VAL A 510 18.53 -6.71 -20.17
N ALA A 511 19.65 -5.99 -20.21
CA ALA A 511 20.36 -5.51 -19.03
C ALA A 511 19.80 -4.15 -18.58
N LEU A 512 19.51 -4.00 -17.29
CA LEU A 512 19.09 -2.74 -16.67
C LEU A 512 20.19 -2.22 -15.76
N GLU A 513 21.00 -1.31 -16.29
CA GLU A 513 22.15 -0.72 -15.61
C GLU A 513 21.78 0.51 -14.76
N ASP A 514 20.67 1.18 -15.09
CA ASP A 514 20.19 2.38 -14.40
C ASP A 514 18.90 2.13 -13.62
N LEU A 515 18.74 2.82 -12.48
CA LEU A 515 17.55 2.72 -11.63
C LEU A 515 16.27 3.13 -12.39
N ASP A 516 16.40 4.07 -13.33
CA ASP A 516 15.32 4.62 -14.16
C ASP A 516 15.29 4.00 -15.58
N SER A 517 15.94 2.84 -15.78
CA SER A 517 15.92 2.13 -17.06
C SER A 517 14.50 1.93 -17.57
N THR A 518 14.29 2.04 -18.88
CA THR A 518 12.96 1.82 -19.47
C THR A 518 12.76 0.35 -19.81
N VAL A 519 11.62 -0.21 -19.43
CA VAL A 519 11.25 -1.60 -19.71
C VAL A 519 9.99 -1.61 -20.58
N PRO A 520 9.98 -2.29 -21.74
CA PRO A 520 8.78 -2.48 -22.53
C PRO A 520 7.68 -3.16 -21.71
N THR A 521 6.42 -2.76 -21.91
CA THR A 521 5.29 -3.37 -21.20
C THR A 521 5.25 -4.88 -21.41
N GLN A 522 5.18 -5.62 -20.30
CA GLN A 522 5.06 -7.08 -20.26
C GLN A 522 3.63 -7.48 -19.88
N ASP A 523 3.20 -8.67 -20.30
CA ASP A 523 1.91 -9.25 -19.92
C ASP A 523 2.05 -10.16 -18.70
N VAL A 524 3.16 -10.90 -18.62
CA VAL A 524 3.52 -11.76 -17.49
C VAL A 524 4.98 -11.47 -17.12
N LEU A 525 5.24 -11.29 -15.83
CA LEU A 525 6.60 -11.21 -15.27
C LEU A 525 6.80 -12.38 -14.31
N ILE A 526 7.81 -13.21 -14.59
CA ILE A 526 8.25 -14.32 -13.75
C ILE A 526 9.47 -13.85 -12.97
N PHE A 527 9.26 -13.51 -11.70
CA PHE A 527 10.34 -13.15 -10.80
C PHE A 527 11.06 -14.41 -10.31
N LEU A 528 12.39 -14.37 -10.34
CA LEU A 528 13.25 -15.41 -9.75
C LEU A 528 13.79 -14.95 -8.39
N THR A 529 13.98 -13.64 -8.23
CA THR A 529 14.48 -13.04 -6.99
C THR A 529 13.34 -12.29 -6.26
N PRO A 530 13.11 -12.53 -4.95
CA PRO A 530 11.97 -11.93 -4.23
C PRO A 530 12.17 -10.49 -3.74
N TYR A 531 13.37 -9.93 -3.89
CA TYR A 531 13.74 -8.62 -3.32
C TYR A 531 13.42 -7.46 -4.27
N LEU A 532 12.13 -7.26 -4.55
CA LEU A 532 11.67 -6.31 -5.58
C LEU A 532 12.18 -4.88 -5.39
N GLN A 533 12.41 -4.45 -4.14
CA GLN A 533 12.92 -3.12 -3.82
C GLN A 533 14.38 -2.88 -4.27
N TYR A 534 15.12 -3.92 -4.63
CA TYR A 534 16.52 -3.83 -5.08
C TYR A 534 16.66 -3.73 -6.61
N PHE A 535 15.58 -3.97 -7.35
CA PHE A 535 15.55 -3.86 -8.81
C PHE A 535 15.43 -2.41 -9.28
N ALA A 536 15.73 -2.18 -10.57
CA ALA A 536 15.34 -0.97 -11.29
C ALA A 536 13.83 -0.65 -11.07
N LYS A 537 13.49 0.65 -11.03
CA LYS A 537 12.14 1.14 -10.70
C LYS A 537 11.00 0.41 -11.43
N PRO A 538 11.07 0.09 -12.75
CA PRO A 538 9.97 -0.60 -13.43
C PRO A 538 9.57 -1.95 -12.83
N PHE A 539 10.46 -2.64 -12.12
CA PHE A 539 10.18 -3.92 -11.47
C PHE A 539 9.85 -3.81 -9.97
N GLN A 540 9.76 -2.59 -9.45
CA GLN A 540 9.28 -2.35 -8.09
C GLN A 540 7.75 -2.30 -8.08
N ILE A 541 7.11 -2.90 -7.08
CA ILE A 541 5.65 -3.11 -7.05
C ILE A 541 4.79 -1.85 -7.12
N GLN A 542 5.32 -0.70 -6.70
CA GLN A 542 4.65 0.60 -6.80
C GLN A 542 4.59 1.14 -8.24
N ASN A 543 5.39 0.58 -9.16
CA ASN A 543 5.43 0.97 -10.56
C ASN A 543 4.78 -0.07 -11.50
N MET A 544 4.24 -1.15 -10.93
CA MET A 544 3.55 -2.21 -11.66
C MET A 544 2.07 -2.24 -11.27
N SER A 545 1.20 -2.56 -12.21
CA SER A 545 -0.24 -2.73 -11.98
C SER A 545 -0.70 -4.14 -12.37
N PRO A 546 -1.86 -4.61 -11.89
CA PRO A 546 -2.39 -5.93 -12.25
C PRO A 546 -2.68 -6.15 -13.73
N LYS A 547 -2.52 -5.13 -14.59
CA LYS A 547 -2.52 -5.32 -16.05
C LYS A 547 -1.39 -6.24 -16.51
N THR A 548 -0.34 -6.39 -15.71
CA THR A 548 0.75 -7.36 -15.86
C THR A 548 0.63 -8.39 -14.74
N LEU A 549 0.51 -9.67 -15.08
CA LEU A 549 0.48 -10.75 -14.09
C LEU A 549 1.88 -11.02 -13.54
N LEU A 550 2.00 -11.16 -12.22
CA LEU A 550 3.26 -11.50 -11.56
C LEU A 550 3.27 -12.98 -11.16
N ALA A 551 4.29 -13.70 -11.58
CA ALA A 551 4.58 -15.05 -11.13
C ALA A 551 5.90 -15.07 -10.36
N TYR A 552 6.07 -16.03 -9.46
CA TYR A 552 7.29 -16.19 -8.65
C TYR A 552 7.76 -17.64 -8.68
N ILE A 553 9.03 -17.84 -9.03
CA ILE A 553 9.75 -19.11 -8.89
C ILE A 553 10.93 -18.81 -7.95
N PRO A 554 10.95 -19.31 -6.71
CA PRO A 554 12.08 -19.09 -5.80
C PRO A 554 13.39 -19.58 -6.41
N TYR A 555 14.42 -18.72 -6.45
CA TYR A 555 15.74 -19.09 -6.98
C TYR A 555 16.53 -20.07 -6.12
N ALA A 556 16.15 -20.23 -4.85
CA ALA A 556 16.80 -21.10 -3.89
C ALA A 556 15.86 -22.23 -3.49
N TYR A 557 16.40 -23.45 -3.39
CA TYR A 557 15.66 -24.55 -2.79
C TYR A 557 15.51 -24.33 -1.29
N ASP A 558 14.28 -24.29 -0.83
CA ASP A 558 13.95 -23.88 0.53
C ASP A 558 14.07 -25.03 1.55
N SER A 559 15.22 -25.11 2.22
CA SER A 559 15.53 -26.09 3.27
C SER A 559 15.80 -25.44 4.65
N SER A 560 15.75 -24.11 4.72
CA SER A 560 16.13 -23.32 5.90
C SER A 560 14.94 -23.03 6.81
N ALA A 561 15.17 -22.93 8.13
CA ALA A 561 14.13 -22.50 9.05
C ALA A 561 13.77 -21.03 8.79
N HIS A 562 12.51 -20.75 8.50
CA HIS A 562 12.06 -19.39 8.23
C HIS A 562 11.87 -18.56 9.49
N VAL A 563 12.43 -17.35 9.47
CA VAL A 563 11.93 -16.24 10.29
C VAL A 563 10.67 -15.65 9.67
N LYS A 564 9.82 -15.03 10.50
CA LYS A 564 8.51 -14.48 10.12
C LYS A 564 8.52 -13.60 8.85
N SER A 565 9.63 -12.92 8.56
CA SER A 565 9.77 -12.05 7.40
C SER A 565 9.65 -12.76 6.04
N PHE A 566 10.00 -14.04 5.94
CA PHE A 566 9.88 -14.83 4.69
C PHE A 566 8.43 -15.01 4.26
N TYR A 567 7.54 -15.29 5.21
CA TYR A 567 6.10 -15.48 4.97
C TYR A 567 5.34 -14.19 4.65
N SER A 568 6.01 -13.04 4.77
CA SER A 568 5.46 -11.71 4.48
C SER A 568 6.16 -11.01 3.31
N GLN A 569 6.98 -11.74 2.54
CA GLN A 569 7.62 -11.19 1.34
C GLN A 569 6.57 -10.64 0.37
N MET A 570 6.92 -9.57 -0.35
CA MET A 570 5.97 -8.82 -1.19
C MET A 570 5.28 -9.71 -2.23
N LEU A 571 6.04 -10.57 -2.93
CA LEU A 571 5.49 -11.49 -3.93
C LEU A 571 4.50 -12.50 -3.34
N ILE A 572 4.71 -12.96 -2.10
CA ILE A 572 3.77 -13.89 -1.44
C ILE A 572 2.38 -13.27 -1.26
N LEU A 573 2.32 -11.94 -1.11
CA LEU A 573 1.07 -11.20 -0.93
C LEU A 573 0.37 -10.87 -2.24
N VAL A 574 1.09 -10.66 -3.34
CA VAL A 574 0.53 -10.06 -4.57
C VAL A 574 0.73 -10.85 -5.86
N ALA A 575 1.49 -11.96 -5.83
CA ALA A 575 1.70 -12.76 -7.03
C ALA A 575 0.43 -13.52 -7.44
N TRP A 576 0.21 -13.59 -8.75
CA TRP A 576 -0.82 -14.41 -9.38
C TRP A 576 -0.52 -15.90 -9.29
N ARG A 577 0.76 -16.27 -9.41
CA ARG A 577 1.24 -17.65 -9.25
C ARG A 577 2.55 -17.68 -8.47
N ILE A 578 2.69 -18.69 -7.61
CA ILE A 578 3.92 -18.98 -6.89
C ILE A 578 4.21 -20.47 -7.07
N PHE A 579 5.39 -20.80 -7.57
CA PHE A 579 5.78 -22.16 -7.94
C PHE A 579 6.73 -22.72 -6.90
N PHE A 580 6.21 -23.54 -5.99
CA PHE A 580 6.97 -24.13 -4.89
C PHE A 580 7.68 -25.42 -5.33
N SER A 581 8.91 -25.58 -4.84
CA SER A 581 9.77 -26.73 -5.17
C SER A 581 9.43 -28.00 -4.39
N SER A 582 8.69 -27.91 -3.28
CA SER A 582 8.27 -29.07 -2.46
C SER A 582 6.89 -28.85 -1.84
N THR A 583 6.11 -29.93 -1.69
CA THR A 583 4.84 -29.94 -0.96
C THR A 583 4.98 -29.47 0.48
N ILE A 584 6.07 -29.85 1.16
CA ILE A 584 6.35 -29.40 2.55
C ILE A 584 6.45 -27.88 2.62
N THR A 585 7.20 -27.28 1.70
CA THR A 585 7.39 -25.83 1.65
C THR A 585 6.08 -25.12 1.30
N PHE A 586 5.32 -25.67 0.34
CA PHE A 586 4.01 -25.12 -0.02
C PHE A 586 3.04 -25.12 1.16
N ASP A 587 2.92 -26.24 1.88
CA ASP A 587 2.05 -26.36 3.05
C ASP A 587 2.46 -25.40 4.16
N LEU A 588 3.76 -25.23 4.38
CA LEU A 588 4.29 -24.29 5.36
C LEU A 588 3.92 -22.85 5.03
N TYR A 589 4.06 -22.41 3.78
CA TYR A 589 3.65 -21.07 3.36
C TYR A 589 2.13 -20.91 3.41
N LYS A 590 1.36 -21.94 3.06
CA LYS A 590 -0.11 -21.94 3.17
C LYS A 590 -0.57 -21.75 4.62
N GLU A 591 0.14 -22.33 5.58
CA GLU A 591 -0.17 -22.20 7.01
C GLU A 591 0.30 -20.87 7.60
N LYS A 592 1.53 -20.44 7.28
CA LYS A 592 2.21 -19.34 7.99
C LYS A 592 2.10 -17.98 7.29
N ALA A 593 1.86 -17.93 5.98
CA ALA A 593 1.73 -16.67 5.25
C ALA A 593 0.45 -15.94 5.64
N LEU A 594 0.51 -14.60 5.67
CA LEU A 594 -0.58 -13.74 6.09
C LEU A 594 -1.90 -14.01 5.36
N ILE A 595 -1.83 -14.37 4.08
CA ILE A 595 -2.97 -14.65 3.21
C ILE A 595 -3.06 -16.12 2.76
N GLY A 596 -2.19 -16.99 3.27
CA GLY A 596 -2.16 -18.42 2.94
C GLY A 596 -1.75 -18.76 1.51
N ALA A 597 -0.92 -17.93 0.86
CA ALA A 597 -0.33 -18.15 -0.48
C ALA A 597 -1.36 -18.67 -1.52
N PRO A 598 -2.46 -17.95 -1.80
CA PRO A 598 -3.59 -18.45 -2.60
C PRO A 598 -3.25 -18.79 -4.05
N GLY A 599 -2.18 -18.20 -4.62
CA GLY A 599 -1.67 -18.49 -5.95
C GLY A 599 -0.58 -19.58 -5.98
N GLY A 600 -0.30 -20.20 -4.83
CA GLY A 600 0.74 -21.21 -4.68
C GLY A 600 0.36 -22.55 -5.32
N VAL A 601 1.31 -23.14 -6.02
CA VAL A 601 1.22 -24.51 -6.57
C VAL A 601 2.54 -25.23 -6.35
N TYR A 602 2.48 -26.55 -6.17
CA TYR A 602 3.66 -27.40 -6.17
C TYR A 602 4.03 -27.75 -7.62
N SER A 603 5.15 -27.21 -8.10
CA SER A 603 5.63 -27.46 -9.47
C SER A 603 6.80 -28.42 -9.55
N GLY A 604 7.50 -28.65 -8.43
CA GLY A 604 8.89 -29.08 -8.49
C GLY A 604 9.83 -27.90 -8.81
N TYR A 605 11.08 -28.19 -9.15
CA TYR A 605 12.12 -27.18 -9.29
C TYR A 605 12.77 -27.18 -10.68
N PRO A 606 12.44 -26.22 -11.57
CA PRO A 606 12.87 -26.19 -12.97
C PRO A 606 14.37 -26.33 -13.19
N ARG A 607 15.17 -25.82 -12.25
CA ARG A 607 16.64 -25.88 -12.33
C ARG A 607 17.19 -27.32 -12.32
N MET A 608 16.40 -28.26 -11.81
CA MET A 608 16.75 -29.68 -11.66
C MET A 608 16.16 -30.57 -12.76
N ASP A 609 15.34 -30.04 -13.68
CA ASP A 609 14.71 -30.83 -14.75
C ASP A 609 15.75 -31.58 -15.59
N VAL A 610 16.94 -31.00 -15.74
CA VAL A 610 18.04 -31.57 -16.52
C VAL A 610 18.47 -32.96 -16.03
N PHE A 611 18.36 -33.25 -14.73
CA PHE A 611 18.78 -34.54 -14.16
C PHE A 611 17.80 -35.69 -14.44
N PHE A 612 16.58 -35.38 -14.90
CA PHE A 612 15.58 -36.38 -15.29
C PHE A 612 15.65 -36.75 -16.78
N LYS A 613 16.54 -36.12 -17.55
CA LYS A 613 16.62 -36.29 -19.00
C LYS A 613 17.68 -37.30 -19.39
N GLU A 614 17.31 -38.28 -20.21
CA GLU A 614 18.22 -39.32 -20.68
C GLU A 614 19.14 -38.84 -21.83
N ASP A 615 18.75 -37.80 -22.55
CA ASP A 615 19.48 -37.27 -23.72
C ASP A 615 20.55 -36.23 -23.36
N VAL A 616 20.67 -35.87 -22.07
CA VAL A 616 21.67 -34.92 -21.59
C VAL A 616 23.00 -35.61 -21.32
N GLN A 617 24.04 -35.16 -22.00
CA GLN A 617 25.42 -35.59 -21.76
C GLN A 617 26.09 -34.56 -20.83
N PHE A 618 26.26 -34.94 -19.56
CA PHE A 618 26.99 -34.10 -18.61
C PHE A 618 28.49 -34.27 -18.77
N ALA A 619 29.21 -33.15 -18.82
CA ALA A 619 30.66 -33.16 -18.96
C ALA A 619 31.31 -32.03 -18.17
N PHE A 620 32.25 -32.39 -17.31
CA PHE A 620 33.11 -31.43 -16.61
C PHE A 620 34.56 -31.88 -16.69
N ASP A 621 35.44 -30.92 -17.00
CA ASP A 621 36.88 -31.12 -17.07
C ASP A 621 37.50 -31.08 -15.66
N TRP A 622 37.51 -32.25 -15.01
CA TRP A 622 38.11 -32.47 -13.70
C TRP A 622 39.64 -32.46 -13.79
N LYS A 623 40.30 -31.68 -12.92
CA LYS A 623 41.77 -31.71 -12.79
C LYS A 623 42.14 -32.91 -11.94
N MET A 624 42.73 -33.93 -12.54
CA MET A 624 42.99 -35.22 -11.87
C MET A 624 44.48 -35.54 -11.88
N ALA A 625 45.03 -35.93 -10.71
CA ALA A 625 46.39 -36.47 -10.62
C ALA A 625 46.46 -37.96 -11.03
N GLN A 626 45.32 -38.67 -10.96
CA GLN A 626 45.18 -40.09 -11.31
C GLN A 626 43.88 -40.32 -12.11
N PRO A 627 43.82 -41.29 -13.05
CA PRO A 627 42.63 -41.49 -13.91
C PRO A 627 41.35 -41.88 -13.19
N ASP A 628 41.46 -42.55 -12.04
CA ASP A 628 40.39 -43.09 -11.20
C ASP A 628 40.13 -42.24 -9.96
N ALA A 629 40.64 -41.01 -9.94
CA ALA A 629 40.51 -40.11 -8.81
C ALA A 629 39.04 -39.83 -8.45
N LYS A 630 38.72 -39.91 -7.16
CA LYS A 630 37.39 -39.58 -6.63
C LYS A 630 37.11 -38.09 -6.72
N LYS A 631 36.03 -37.71 -7.37
CA LYS A 631 35.68 -36.32 -7.70
C LYS A 631 34.83 -35.71 -6.59
N ILE A 632 35.41 -34.78 -5.86
CA ILE A 632 34.81 -34.19 -4.65
C ILE A 632 34.51 -32.72 -4.90
N ILE A 633 33.28 -32.31 -4.61
CA ILE A 633 32.91 -30.90 -4.54
C ILE A 633 33.04 -30.44 -3.10
N TRP A 634 33.79 -29.36 -2.85
CA TRP A 634 33.71 -28.64 -1.59
C TRP A 634 33.06 -27.27 -1.81
N ALA A 635 31.90 -27.05 -1.19
CA ALA A 635 31.09 -25.86 -1.41
C ALA A 635 30.86 -25.05 -0.11
N PRO A 636 31.84 -24.26 0.34
CA PRO A 636 31.73 -23.48 1.57
C PRO A 636 30.75 -22.31 1.42
N HIS A 637 29.86 -22.17 2.41
CA HIS A 637 28.89 -21.10 2.56
C HIS A 637 29.57 -19.81 3.04
N HIS A 638 28.97 -18.65 2.75
CA HIS A 638 29.58 -17.35 3.06
C HIS A 638 29.32 -16.86 4.49
N SER A 639 28.24 -17.25 5.16
CA SER A 639 27.83 -16.62 6.42
C SER A 639 28.61 -17.09 7.66
N ILE A 640 29.84 -16.58 7.79
CA ILE A 640 30.76 -16.83 8.91
C ILE A 640 30.30 -16.10 10.18
N GLY A 641 30.07 -14.79 10.07
CA GLY A 641 29.73 -13.89 11.17
C GLY A 641 28.25 -13.81 11.53
N THR A 642 27.95 -13.05 12.59
CA THR A 642 26.58 -12.86 13.12
C THR A 642 25.85 -11.64 12.53
N ALA A 643 26.48 -10.90 11.63
CA ALA A 643 25.89 -9.74 10.97
C ALA A 643 24.72 -10.10 10.03
N THR A 644 24.59 -11.38 9.64
CA THR A 644 23.48 -11.89 8.84
C THR A 644 22.51 -12.69 9.70
N SER A 645 21.23 -12.74 9.29
CA SER A 645 20.19 -13.54 9.97
C SER A 645 20.38 -15.05 9.83
N ILE A 646 21.29 -15.48 8.94
CA ILE A 646 21.66 -16.87 8.68
C ILE A 646 23.15 -16.99 9.01
N VAL A 647 23.53 -17.93 9.86
CA VAL A 647 24.93 -18.16 10.27
C VAL A 647 25.23 -19.64 10.09
N TYR A 648 25.64 -20.01 8.87
CA TYR A 648 25.75 -21.41 8.43
C TYR A 648 27.19 -21.83 8.15
N ALA A 649 28.10 -20.89 7.86
CA ALA A 649 29.44 -21.26 7.42
C ALA A 649 30.27 -21.89 8.56
N THR A 650 31.01 -22.91 8.19
CA THR A 650 32.02 -23.63 8.98
C THR A 650 33.42 -23.37 8.45
N PHE A 651 33.53 -22.67 7.31
CA PHE A 651 34.77 -22.40 6.57
C PHE A 651 35.94 -21.96 7.45
N GLN A 652 35.69 -21.06 8.42
CA GLN A 652 36.70 -20.54 9.34
C GLN A 652 37.40 -21.61 10.20
N TRP A 653 36.82 -22.81 10.33
CA TRP A 653 37.37 -23.90 11.12
C TRP A 653 38.09 -24.96 10.29
N ASN A 654 37.74 -25.09 9.00
CA ASN A 654 38.17 -26.23 8.18
C ASN A 654 38.88 -25.87 6.87
N PHE A 655 38.98 -24.58 6.48
CA PHE A 655 39.54 -24.22 5.18
C PHE A 655 40.99 -24.66 4.97
N GLU A 656 41.85 -24.60 5.99
CA GLU A 656 43.24 -25.06 5.91
C GLU A 656 43.31 -26.59 5.80
N PHE A 657 42.51 -27.28 6.61
CA PHE A 657 42.41 -28.73 6.59
C PHE A 657 41.99 -29.25 5.21
N MET A 658 40.94 -28.66 4.62
CA MET A 658 40.44 -29.10 3.31
C MET A 658 41.51 -28.98 2.23
N TYR A 659 42.29 -27.90 2.26
CA TYR A 659 43.40 -27.69 1.32
C TYR A 659 44.53 -28.71 1.52
N GLU A 660 44.99 -28.90 2.76
CA GLU A 660 46.07 -29.86 3.04
C GLU A 660 45.60 -31.32 2.82
N PHE A 661 44.34 -31.64 3.06
CA PHE A 661 43.76 -32.94 2.72
C PHE A 661 43.82 -33.17 1.20
N ALA A 662 43.26 -32.26 0.40
CA ALA A 662 43.27 -32.40 -1.06
C ALA A 662 44.68 -32.56 -1.65
N LYS A 663 45.65 -31.81 -1.11
CA LYS A 663 47.05 -31.84 -1.51
C LYS A 663 47.75 -33.18 -1.20
N ASN A 664 47.39 -33.82 -0.10
CA ASN A 664 48.01 -35.08 0.35
C ASN A 664 47.31 -36.34 -0.20
N HIS A 665 46.17 -36.19 -0.87
CA HIS A 665 45.35 -37.30 -1.40
C HIS A 665 45.23 -37.24 -2.93
N PRO A 666 46.29 -37.63 -3.69
CA PRO A 666 46.28 -37.58 -5.16
C PRO A 666 45.26 -38.52 -5.84
N GLU A 667 44.71 -39.49 -5.10
CA GLU A 667 43.57 -40.33 -5.47
C GLU A 667 42.22 -39.59 -5.46
N THR A 668 42.21 -38.29 -5.16
CA THR A 668 41.03 -37.43 -5.20
C THR A 668 41.21 -36.29 -6.20
N SER A 669 40.12 -35.76 -6.72
CA SER A 669 40.04 -34.61 -7.61
C SER A 669 39.00 -33.63 -7.06
N TRP A 670 39.40 -32.37 -6.83
CA TRP A 670 38.59 -31.41 -6.10
C TRP A 670 38.06 -30.29 -6.97
N VAL A 671 36.79 -29.94 -6.75
CA VAL A 671 36.23 -28.66 -7.16
C VAL A 671 35.92 -27.85 -5.92
N VAL A 672 36.60 -26.71 -5.76
CA VAL A 672 36.24 -25.72 -4.73
C VAL A 672 35.22 -24.77 -5.33
N LYS A 673 34.01 -24.77 -4.78
CA LYS A 673 32.89 -23.94 -5.22
C LYS A 673 32.45 -22.99 -4.11
N PRO A 674 33.23 -21.94 -3.81
CA PRO A 674 32.88 -21.02 -2.75
C PRO A 674 31.65 -20.21 -3.13
N HIS A 675 30.80 -19.88 -2.15
CA HIS A 675 29.74 -18.91 -2.38
C HIS A 675 30.33 -17.55 -2.81
N PRO A 676 29.75 -16.80 -3.76
CA PRO A 676 30.34 -15.55 -4.27
C PRO A 676 30.63 -14.49 -3.19
N TRP A 677 29.83 -14.48 -2.12
CA TRP A 677 30.01 -13.58 -0.97
C TRP A 677 31.03 -14.05 0.08
N LEU A 678 31.63 -15.23 -0.07
CA LEU A 678 32.54 -15.78 0.94
C LEU A 678 33.81 -14.92 1.11
N LEU A 679 34.34 -14.33 0.04
CA LEU A 679 35.48 -13.41 0.14
C LEU A 679 35.17 -12.26 1.11
N TYR A 680 34.02 -11.61 0.93
CA TYR A 680 33.63 -10.46 1.74
C TYR A 680 33.53 -10.82 3.23
N SER A 681 32.85 -11.93 3.54
CA SER A 681 32.70 -12.35 4.93
C SER A 681 33.99 -12.87 5.55
N ALA A 682 34.81 -13.59 4.80
CA ALA A 682 36.09 -14.11 5.30
C ALA A 682 37.06 -12.97 5.68
N VAL A 683 37.07 -11.89 4.90
CA VAL A 683 37.87 -10.69 5.24
C VAL A 683 37.23 -9.91 6.40
N THR A 684 35.91 -9.69 6.35
CA THR A 684 35.20 -8.90 7.38
C THR A 684 35.31 -9.53 8.77
N GLU A 685 35.25 -10.86 8.85
CA GLU A 685 35.33 -11.62 10.11
C GLU A 685 36.79 -11.94 10.50
N GLY A 686 37.79 -11.46 9.75
CA GLY A 686 39.21 -11.62 10.07
C GLY A 686 39.77 -13.03 9.85
N VAL A 687 39.09 -13.88 9.07
CA VAL A 687 39.64 -15.18 8.63
C VAL A 687 40.80 -14.97 7.65
N PHE A 688 40.69 -13.95 6.81
CA PHE A 688 41.76 -13.48 5.94
C PHE A 688 42.04 -12.00 6.19
N GLU A 689 43.31 -11.60 6.13
CA GLU A 689 43.72 -10.21 6.36
C GLU A 689 43.28 -9.26 5.24
N SER A 690 43.12 -9.77 4.01
CA SER A 690 42.71 -8.99 2.85
C SER A 690 42.05 -9.83 1.75
N ALA A 691 41.43 -9.17 0.78
CA ALA A 691 40.86 -9.82 -0.40
C ALA A 691 41.93 -10.57 -1.21
N GLU A 692 43.12 -9.98 -1.34
CA GLU A 692 44.26 -10.57 -2.05
C GLU A 692 44.75 -11.85 -1.37
N ALA A 693 44.72 -11.91 -0.03
CA ALA A 693 45.07 -13.13 0.71
C ALA A 693 44.07 -14.27 0.45
N PHE A 694 42.78 -13.96 0.40
CA PHE A 694 41.73 -14.93 0.05
C PHE A 694 41.85 -15.39 -1.42
N GLU A 695 42.12 -14.46 -2.35
CA GLU A 695 42.36 -14.79 -3.75
C GLU A 695 43.61 -15.65 -3.94
N ALA A 696 44.69 -15.38 -3.19
CA ALA A 696 45.89 -16.22 -3.18
C ALA A 696 45.61 -17.64 -2.67
N TYR A 697 44.75 -17.79 -1.66
CA TYR A 697 44.28 -19.11 -1.19
C TYR A 697 43.51 -19.85 -2.28
N LEU A 698 42.58 -19.20 -2.98
CA LEU A 698 41.89 -19.81 -4.12
C LEU A 698 42.85 -20.14 -5.27
N GLN A 699 43.87 -19.32 -5.50
CA GLN A 699 44.90 -19.62 -6.50
C GLN A 699 45.72 -20.85 -6.11
N ALA A 700 46.08 -21.01 -4.83
CA ALA A 700 46.80 -22.20 -4.36
C ALA A 700 46.03 -23.50 -4.65
N TRP A 701 44.69 -23.49 -4.51
CA TRP A 701 43.84 -24.60 -4.94
C TRP A 701 43.93 -24.87 -6.44
N ASN A 702 43.88 -23.83 -7.28
CA ASN A 702 44.03 -24.00 -8.73
C ASN A 702 45.41 -24.53 -9.14
N ASP A 703 46.45 -24.30 -8.33
CA ASP A 703 47.81 -24.74 -8.59
C ASP A 703 48.00 -26.24 -8.27
N LEU A 704 47.21 -26.82 -7.36
CA LEU A 704 47.26 -28.27 -7.05
C LEU A 704 46.99 -29.13 -8.29
N PRO A 705 47.71 -30.23 -8.53
CA PRO A 705 47.55 -31.05 -9.74
C PRO A 705 46.19 -31.75 -9.83
N ASN A 706 45.42 -31.75 -8.74
CA ASN A 706 44.15 -32.43 -8.59
C ASN A 706 43.00 -31.51 -8.16
N ALA A 707 43.09 -30.19 -8.34
CA ALA A 707 41.99 -29.30 -7.94
C ALA A 707 41.71 -28.13 -8.90
N LYS A 708 40.47 -27.66 -8.90
CA LYS A 708 40.00 -26.50 -9.68
C LYS A 708 39.05 -25.65 -8.83
N VAL A 709 39.20 -24.34 -8.85
CA VAL A 709 38.22 -23.40 -8.26
C VAL A 709 37.20 -23.02 -9.32
N VAL A 710 35.91 -23.11 -8.98
CA VAL A 710 34.82 -22.77 -9.89
C VAL A 710 33.88 -21.75 -9.24
N ILE A 711 33.87 -20.54 -9.80
CA ILE A 711 32.96 -19.46 -9.43
C ILE A 711 31.93 -19.30 -10.55
N GLY A 712 30.63 -19.35 -10.23
CA GLY A 712 29.56 -19.20 -11.23
C GLY A 712 28.27 -19.95 -10.88
N GLY A 713 27.18 -19.56 -11.55
CA GLY A 713 25.82 -20.04 -11.30
C GLY A 713 25.48 -21.42 -11.87
N TYR A 714 26.16 -21.88 -12.91
CA TYR A 714 25.91 -23.20 -13.51
C TYR A 714 26.81 -24.26 -12.86
N TYR A 715 26.20 -25.32 -12.34
CA TYR A 715 26.91 -26.39 -11.59
C TYR A 715 26.36 -27.79 -11.86
N GLN A 716 25.38 -27.93 -12.76
CA GLN A 716 24.72 -29.21 -13.01
C GLN A 716 25.69 -30.25 -13.58
N ASP A 717 26.60 -29.87 -14.49
CA ASP A 717 27.66 -30.76 -14.97
C ASP A 717 28.60 -31.21 -13.84
N ILE A 718 28.93 -30.31 -12.92
CA ILE A 718 29.80 -30.61 -11.78
C ILE A 718 29.12 -31.62 -10.86
N PHE A 719 27.83 -31.41 -10.55
CA PHE A 719 27.05 -32.33 -9.72
C PHE A 719 26.88 -33.70 -10.39
N ALA A 720 26.54 -33.71 -11.68
CA ALA A 720 26.29 -34.95 -12.41
C ALA A 720 27.56 -35.79 -12.58
N THR A 721 28.74 -35.16 -12.62
CA THR A 721 30.01 -35.87 -12.86
C THR A 721 30.88 -36.06 -11.62
N SER A 722 30.50 -35.52 -10.45
CA SER A 722 31.18 -35.75 -9.16
C SER A 722 30.93 -37.16 -8.62
N ASP A 723 31.63 -37.55 -7.56
CA ASP A 723 31.34 -38.74 -6.75
C ASP A 723 30.70 -38.34 -5.41
N ALA A 724 31.03 -37.17 -4.85
CA ALA A 724 30.50 -36.70 -3.58
C ALA A 724 30.55 -35.16 -3.43
N MET A 725 29.82 -34.64 -2.43
CA MET A 725 29.86 -33.23 -2.03
C MET A 725 30.13 -33.07 -0.54
N ILE A 726 30.90 -32.06 -0.16
CA ILE A 726 31.13 -31.60 1.21
C ILE A 726 30.69 -30.13 1.28
N HIS A 727 29.73 -29.79 2.15
CA HIS A 727 29.20 -28.42 2.20
C HIS A 727 28.51 -28.08 3.54
N ASP A 728 28.27 -26.79 3.74
CA ASP A 728 27.44 -26.20 4.80
C ASP A 728 26.38 -25.24 4.20
N CYS A 729 26.15 -25.36 2.89
CA CYS A 729 25.18 -24.56 2.15
C CYS A 729 23.75 -25.06 2.35
N GLY A 730 22.79 -24.16 2.62
CA GLY A 730 21.38 -24.51 2.79
C GLY A 730 20.72 -25.09 1.53
N SER A 731 20.83 -24.43 0.37
CA SER A 731 20.10 -24.87 -0.84
C SER A 731 20.61 -26.20 -1.38
N PHE A 732 21.92 -26.46 -1.29
CA PHE A 732 22.52 -27.71 -1.78
C PHE A 732 22.08 -28.95 -1.00
N ILE A 733 21.54 -28.80 0.21
CA ILE A 733 20.92 -29.90 0.97
C ILE A 733 19.90 -30.62 0.09
N ALA A 734 19.03 -29.88 -0.61
CA ALA A 734 18.01 -30.47 -1.49
C ALA A 734 18.49 -30.65 -2.94
N GLU A 735 19.28 -29.73 -3.48
CA GLU A 735 19.64 -29.75 -4.90
C GLU A 735 20.59 -30.90 -5.27
N TYR A 736 21.49 -31.31 -4.37
CA TYR A 736 22.43 -32.40 -4.67
C TYR A 736 21.77 -33.79 -4.56
N GLN A 737 20.57 -33.90 -4.01
CA GLN A 737 19.80 -35.14 -3.98
C GLN A 737 19.43 -35.63 -5.39
N TYR A 738 19.33 -34.72 -6.37
CA TYR A 738 18.95 -35.04 -7.75
C TYR A 738 20.03 -35.79 -8.55
N VAL A 739 21.25 -35.92 -8.02
CA VAL A 739 22.30 -36.74 -8.64
C VAL A 739 22.56 -38.05 -7.90
N ASP A 740 21.79 -38.33 -6.84
CA ASP A 740 21.84 -39.55 -6.03
C ASP A 740 23.27 -39.96 -5.62
N LYS A 741 23.98 -39.05 -4.95
CA LYS A 741 25.36 -39.23 -4.48
C LYS A 741 25.50 -38.83 -3.02
N PRO A 742 26.49 -39.39 -2.29
CA PRO A 742 26.71 -39.06 -0.90
C PRO A 742 27.07 -37.57 -0.71
N MET A 743 26.51 -36.96 0.33
CA MET A 743 26.88 -35.63 0.80
C MET A 743 27.32 -35.65 2.26
N ILE A 744 28.42 -34.96 2.54
CA ILE A 744 28.87 -34.65 3.90
C ILE A 744 28.46 -33.22 4.21
N TYR A 745 27.52 -33.06 5.13
CA TYR A 745 27.05 -31.78 5.63
C TYR A 745 27.85 -31.38 6.88
N LEU A 746 28.50 -30.22 6.80
CA LEU A 746 29.27 -29.66 7.90
C LEU A 746 28.35 -28.85 8.82
N THR A 747 28.24 -29.32 10.06
CA THR A 747 27.28 -28.80 11.03
C THR A 747 27.87 -27.73 11.94
N ARG A 748 26.99 -26.84 12.42
CA ARG A 748 27.24 -25.93 13.55
C ARG A 748 25.94 -25.58 14.26
N ASP A 749 26.02 -25.26 15.55
CA ASP A 749 24.86 -25.02 16.43
C ASP A 749 23.86 -23.97 15.93
N THR A 750 24.32 -22.98 15.16
CA THR A 750 23.48 -21.88 14.68
C THR A 750 22.65 -22.23 13.45
N GLN A 751 22.95 -23.34 12.77
CA GLN A 751 22.18 -23.80 11.62
C GLN A 751 20.80 -24.25 12.06
N LYS A 752 19.77 -23.83 11.31
CA LYS A 752 18.37 -24.19 11.59
C LYS A 752 17.69 -24.52 10.27
N HIS A 753 17.11 -25.70 10.19
CA HIS A 753 16.47 -26.21 8.98
C HIS A 753 14.96 -26.29 9.15
N ASN A 754 14.24 -26.19 8.03
CA ASN A 754 12.82 -26.53 8.00
C ASN A 754 12.67 -28.06 7.98
N LYS A 755 11.41 -28.54 8.00
CA LYS A 755 11.13 -29.99 7.97
C LYS A 755 11.84 -30.70 6.82
N LEU A 756 11.78 -30.16 5.60
CA LEU A 756 12.43 -30.80 4.44
C LEU A 756 13.95 -30.91 4.63
N GLY A 757 14.61 -29.82 5.06
CA GLY A 757 16.04 -29.85 5.33
C GLY A 757 16.42 -30.86 6.40
N THR A 758 15.64 -30.94 7.49
CA THR A 758 15.87 -31.93 8.55
C THR A 758 15.73 -33.37 8.07
N GLU A 759 14.68 -33.69 7.31
CA GLU A 759 14.49 -35.05 6.79
C GLU A 759 15.66 -35.46 5.88
N ILE A 760 16.12 -34.56 4.99
CA ILE A 760 17.27 -34.84 4.11
C ILE A 760 18.56 -35.06 4.92
N LEU A 761 18.81 -34.23 5.93
CA LEU A 761 20.02 -34.36 6.74
C LEU A 761 20.04 -35.65 7.59
N ASN A 762 18.88 -36.19 7.96
CA ASN A 762 18.78 -37.48 8.68
C ASN A 762 19.27 -38.68 7.84
N VAL A 763 19.27 -38.55 6.51
CA VAL A 763 19.78 -39.57 5.56
C VAL A 763 21.08 -39.13 4.88
N SER A 764 21.71 -38.07 5.39
CA SER A 764 23.00 -37.55 4.93
C SER A 764 24.09 -37.86 5.96
N TYR A 765 25.35 -37.62 5.60
CA TYR A 765 26.47 -37.71 6.53
C TYR A 765 26.69 -36.35 7.19
N CYS A 766 26.46 -36.22 8.49
CA CYS A 766 26.64 -34.96 9.20
C CYS A 766 27.88 -35.03 10.08
N VAL A 767 28.79 -34.06 9.95
CA VAL A 767 30.02 -33.95 10.74
C VAL A 767 30.09 -32.56 11.37
N ASP A 768 30.52 -32.43 12.62
CA ASP A 768 30.79 -31.11 13.21
C ASP A 768 31.90 -30.42 12.40
N GLY A 769 31.66 -29.19 11.93
CA GLY A 769 32.62 -28.43 11.15
C GLY A 769 33.97 -28.17 11.85
N GLN A 770 34.05 -28.34 13.18
CA GLN A 770 35.28 -28.28 13.97
C GLN A 770 35.98 -29.64 14.14
N ASN A 771 35.30 -30.76 13.91
CA ASN A 771 35.84 -32.09 14.13
C ASN A 771 36.58 -32.61 12.89
N LEU A 772 37.81 -32.12 12.69
CA LEU A 772 38.63 -32.44 11.51
C LEU A 772 39.03 -33.93 11.44
N GLU A 773 39.16 -34.61 12.57
CA GLU A 773 39.47 -36.05 12.62
C GLU A 773 38.29 -36.89 12.09
N GLU A 774 37.07 -36.58 12.55
CA GLU A 774 35.85 -37.23 12.05
C GLU A 774 35.59 -36.89 10.57
N LEU A 775 35.85 -35.64 10.17
CA LEU A 775 35.74 -35.23 8.77
C LEU A 775 36.70 -36.04 7.88
N ALA A 776 37.97 -36.18 8.27
CA ALA A 776 38.93 -37.01 7.55
C ALA A 776 38.47 -38.47 7.45
N ALA A 777 38.00 -39.05 8.56
CA ALA A 777 37.53 -40.42 8.61
C ALA A 777 36.28 -40.66 7.72
N THR A 778 35.36 -39.69 7.70
CA THR A 778 34.13 -39.78 6.89
C THR A 778 34.45 -39.62 5.40
N ILE A 779 35.36 -38.71 5.03
CA ILE A 779 35.84 -38.60 3.64
C ILE A 779 36.47 -39.91 3.19
N GLN A 780 37.33 -40.52 4.02
CA GLN A 780 37.96 -41.79 3.70
C GLN A 780 36.92 -42.90 3.48
N GLN A 781 36.04 -43.13 4.46
CA GLN A 781 35.08 -44.23 4.42
C GLN A 781 34.04 -44.05 3.29
N VAL A 782 33.37 -42.90 3.24
CA VAL A 782 32.19 -42.72 2.38
C VAL A 782 32.60 -42.46 0.94
N ILE A 783 33.68 -41.70 0.71
CA ILE A 783 34.05 -41.22 -0.62
C ILE A 783 35.18 -42.04 -1.24
N ILE A 784 36.28 -42.23 -0.51
CA ILE A 784 37.47 -42.91 -1.04
C ILE A 784 37.26 -44.43 -1.08
N ASP A 785 36.84 -45.03 0.04
CA ASP A 785 36.56 -46.46 0.16
C ASP A 785 35.21 -46.84 -0.48
N GLY A 786 34.31 -45.86 -0.64
CA GLY A 786 33.03 -46.01 -1.35
C GLY A 786 31.91 -46.67 -0.53
N ASP A 787 31.98 -46.60 0.80
CA ASP A 787 30.97 -47.14 1.71
C ASP A 787 29.79 -46.17 1.91
N ASP A 788 28.96 -46.00 0.86
CA ASP A 788 27.72 -45.17 0.90
C ASP A 788 26.57 -45.93 1.59
N TYR A 789 26.72 -46.20 2.89
CA TYR A 789 25.72 -46.93 3.68
C TYR A 789 24.35 -46.23 3.84
N ASN A 790 24.21 -44.97 3.42
CA ASN A 790 22.93 -44.23 3.42
C ASN A 790 22.24 -44.17 2.04
N ALA A 791 22.81 -44.81 1.00
CA ALA A 791 22.29 -44.75 -0.37
C ALA A 791 20.80 -45.10 -0.50
N GLU A 792 20.36 -46.19 0.14
CA GLU A 792 18.97 -46.64 0.03
C GLU A 792 17.99 -45.68 0.71
N ALA A 793 18.30 -45.25 1.94
CA ALA A 793 17.49 -44.29 2.68
C ALA A 793 17.38 -42.94 1.95
N ARG A 794 18.46 -42.52 1.28
CA ARG A 794 18.49 -41.31 0.45
C ARG A 794 17.54 -41.41 -0.75
N LYS A 795 17.50 -42.55 -1.44
CA LYS A 795 16.57 -42.80 -2.57
C LYS A 795 15.12 -42.81 -2.13
N GLU A 796 14.80 -43.51 -1.03
CA GLU A 796 13.45 -43.54 -0.47
C GLU A 796 12.95 -42.14 -0.13
N LEU A 797 13.82 -41.31 0.46
CA LEU A 797 13.51 -39.92 0.78
C LEU A 797 13.29 -39.07 -0.48
N PHE A 798 14.13 -39.25 -1.51
CA PHE A 798 14.00 -38.53 -2.77
C PHE A 798 12.64 -38.79 -3.43
N ASP A 799 12.23 -40.05 -3.53
CA ASP A 799 10.94 -40.44 -4.10
C ASP A 799 9.76 -39.88 -3.28
N MET A 800 9.92 -39.76 -1.96
CA MET A 800 8.88 -39.23 -1.09
C MET A 800 8.66 -37.71 -1.24
N TYR A 801 9.72 -36.92 -1.42
CA TYR A 801 9.64 -35.46 -1.29
C TYR A 801 10.14 -34.63 -2.49
N LEU A 802 10.96 -35.21 -3.37
CA LEU A 802 11.69 -34.48 -4.42
C LEU A 802 11.38 -34.96 -5.83
N ASN A 803 10.87 -36.20 -6.00
CA ASN A 803 10.47 -36.77 -7.29
C ASN A 803 9.17 -36.13 -7.84
N TYR A 804 9.25 -34.86 -8.23
CA TYR A 804 8.12 -34.13 -8.82
C TYR A 804 7.60 -34.71 -10.14
N PRO A 805 8.39 -35.38 -11.00
CA PRO A 805 7.81 -36.02 -12.20
C PRO A 805 6.86 -37.15 -11.84
N GLN A 806 7.16 -37.93 -10.79
CA GLN A 806 6.25 -38.94 -10.26
C GLN A 806 4.97 -38.30 -9.69
N ALA A 807 5.10 -37.18 -8.97
CA ALA A 807 3.96 -36.51 -8.33
C ALA A 807 3.05 -35.74 -9.32
N ASN A 808 3.65 -35.07 -10.31
CA ASN A 808 2.96 -34.16 -11.24
C ASN A 808 2.70 -34.79 -12.62
N GLY A 809 3.33 -35.93 -12.92
CA GLY A 809 3.27 -36.58 -14.23
C GLY A 809 4.07 -35.88 -15.34
N MET A 810 4.87 -34.86 -14.99
CA MET A 810 5.71 -34.11 -15.92
C MET A 810 6.81 -33.34 -15.18
N LEU A 811 7.81 -32.85 -15.93
CA LEU A 811 8.90 -32.03 -15.39
C LEU A 811 8.41 -30.64 -14.96
N ALA A 812 9.18 -29.96 -14.10
CA ALA A 812 8.73 -28.71 -13.48
C ALA A 812 8.57 -27.57 -14.49
N SER A 813 9.49 -27.43 -15.45
CA SER A 813 9.37 -26.43 -16.52
C SER A 813 8.11 -26.63 -17.37
N GLU A 814 7.79 -27.88 -17.70
CA GLU A 814 6.58 -28.19 -18.47
C GLU A 814 5.32 -27.89 -17.65
N PHE A 815 5.30 -28.29 -16.37
CA PHE A 815 4.20 -28.02 -15.45
C PHE A 815 3.94 -26.51 -15.31
N ILE A 816 4.99 -25.71 -15.09
CA ILE A 816 4.87 -24.25 -14.96
C ILE A 816 4.35 -23.63 -16.24
N PHE A 817 4.92 -24.01 -17.39
CA PHE A 817 4.48 -23.52 -18.69
C PHE A 817 3.00 -23.81 -18.93
N LYS A 818 2.57 -25.07 -18.76
CA LYS A 818 1.16 -25.47 -18.90
C LYS A 818 0.26 -24.73 -17.93
N THR A 819 0.64 -24.64 -16.65
CA THR A 819 -0.14 -23.91 -15.64
C THR A 819 -0.38 -22.45 -16.03
N ILE A 820 0.65 -21.77 -16.55
CA ILE A 820 0.54 -20.38 -17.00
C ILE A 820 -0.36 -20.28 -18.24
N VAL A 821 -0.14 -21.13 -19.25
CA VAL A 821 -0.94 -21.17 -20.49
C VAL A 821 -2.41 -21.46 -20.17
N ASP A 822 -2.69 -22.54 -19.44
CA ASP A 822 -4.05 -22.99 -19.14
C ASP A 822 -4.81 -21.96 -18.31
N THR A 823 -4.16 -21.31 -17.34
CA THR A 823 -4.83 -20.27 -16.55
C THR A 823 -5.11 -19.01 -17.38
N ILE A 824 -4.25 -18.66 -18.33
CA ILE A 824 -4.47 -17.51 -19.21
C ILE A 824 -5.57 -17.81 -20.23
N ASP A 825 -5.50 -18.96 -20.89
CA ASP A 825 -6.40 -19.32 -21.99
C ASP A 825 -7.77 -19.80 -21.49
N ASN A 826 -7.83 -20.40 -20.29
CA ASN A 826 -9.05 -20.87 -19.64
C ASN A 826 -9.22 -20.23 -18.25
N PRO A 827 -9.33 -18.89 -18.16
CA PRO A 827 -9.50 -18.22 -16.88
C PRO A 827 -10.86 -18.61 -16.28
N PRO A 828 -10.94 -18.91 -14.98
CA PRO A 828 -12.20 -19.29 -14.34
C PRO A 828 -13.28 -18.22 -14.56
N GLU A 829 -14.55 -18.64 -14.63
CA GLU A 829 -15.67 -17.75 -14.98
C GLU A 829 -15.80 -16.52 -14.08
#